data_AF-A0AAV9MZ69-F1
#
_entry.id   AF-A0AAV9MZ69-F1
#
_cell.length_a   1.000
_cell.length_b   1.000
_cell.length_c   1.000
_cell.angle_alpha   90.00
_cell.angle_beta   90.00
_cell.angle_gamma   90.00
#
_symmetry.space_group_name_H-M   'P 1'
#
loop_
_entity.id
_entity.type
_entity.pdbx_description
1 polymer ?
#
loop_
_entity_poly.entity_id
_entity_poly.type
_entity_poly.pdbx_seq_one_letter_code
_entity_poly.pdbx_strand_id
1 'polypeptide(L)'
;MSDVSRLTDPQVLLQAVQLASTSDLDRLLHLHRLRQNILSTTVIYRILLSFYPVNQLKLSDLATFLLSLQDPARDALLTNEFKVDPSISALSRKDALRRCRLLTLRPNHHHTIFGSENALANFVLNWSYRVQSVGGIQPLLTFVEPFLDHDPALRLWYSSCLVPAVRLQYDFYPDSEDTIGLQEFQSLSGVPGVKTLLHNADMTHDPTLIARDLGDVVTPWVHGTSEWKRRRVEPEPAEDTGSEWDSVNQWLLSASAENFVATGKAYLQWNGPKPTESDPDSRIEKALLAGFAQTGLAIIYAGSELSKEALVVSQNVVAKVARIAGELPLDSTSTSPDITLDGTLAQSLKESDLLPTVLLRPENPFTQVKKSSLDLIQGLLLTADHLLQFDLPAPISTLAKICLFGSERQQKDELGRILQRFSGSSRSQVDWVSAWHRLHWSRRWTSQDTSDYDGTQYGLLSKMSSEELDARILDAALNSGQFEAVAKIYFDAGTPRLPVAEIETHVADAILRAYDNAADGNRERGGLRPAYEMLKFFRLKLPQSSKLEDIDHLIKATHRLSFYRLNLSHGIPFRPVAIRVQKNPINLVAKVLEQDPKSYTKLDDLLEIGRSLVLAHLPSRMVTDDALDPLGLGQFQAEHEITRLAIEAALRSNDFDTAYSYITTRLSTGTSSDYHDDISWRAAYAAGKYRPSATPKSLDARIENLSRRMELLSRALVLAPVGDSLAEILGTWRRHEEEMAALREEGVQEERASDARADADLPGAFGLDDRELDAAESQRAMARRAWPGATPGLSYEEHAPMGLFDVAKGAASALRKSSFFPLGSTGLQDLQIRDAAMSSTQHGFDVRDSAPGSPPTGERVRKRDQVTNMVTSGIVSGMGWVLGAQAQDRNDFKSNGKSHDEQPSSRGDHS
;
A
#
# COMPACT_ATOMS: atom_id res chain seq x y z
N MET A 1 109.54 -9.99 -18.93
CA MET A 1 109.26 -8.56 -18.74
C MET A 1 108.91 -7.97 -20.09
N SER A 2 107.67 -8.15 -20.52
CA SER A 2 107.18 -7.65 -21.79
C SER A 2 106.45 -6.35 -21.53
N ASP A 3 107.07 -5.23 -21.90
CA ASP A 3 106.39 -3.95 -21.91
C ASP A 3 105.08 -4.09 -22.70
N VAL A 4 103.98 -3.56 -22.16
CA VAL A 4 102.69 -3.41 -22.86
C VAL A 4 102.87 -2.66 -24.19
N SER A 5 103.99 -1.94 -24.33
CA SER A 5 104.42 -1.27 -25.55
C SER A 5 104.66 -2.21 -26.75
N ARG A 6 105.00 -3.48 -26.50
CA ARG A 6 105.41 -4.48 -27.52
C ARG A 6 104.28 -5.40 -28.00
N LEU A 7 103.09 -5.32 -27.42
CA LEU A 7 101.95 -6.13 -27.83
C LEU A 7 101.32 -5.60 -29.12
N THR A 8 100.94 -6.52 -30.01
CA THR A 8 100.17 -6.19 -31.22
C THR A 8 98.70 -5.92 -30.87
N ASP A 9 98.01 -5.07 -31.63
CA ASP A 9 96.60 -4.71 -31.44
C ASP A 9 95.65 -5.91 -31.15
N PRO A 10 95.71 -7.03 -31.90
CA PRO A 10 94.87 -8.20 -31.59
C PRO A 10 95.24 -8.89 -30.27
N GLN A 11 96.51 -8.88 -29.86
CA GLN A 11 96.92 -9.43 -28.56
C GLN A 11 96.41 -8.57 -27.41
N VAL A 12 96.37 -7.24 -27.56
CA VAL A 12 95.78 -6.32 -26.57
C VAL A 12 94.28 -6.59 -26.38
N LEU A 13 93.54 -6.78 -27.48
CA LEU A 13 92.12 -7.14 -27.43
C LEU A 13 91.87 -8.50 -26.76
N LEU A 14 92.66 -9.52 -27.09
CA LEU A 14 92.54 -10.85 -26.46
C LEU A 14 92.87 -10.80 -24.97
N GLN A 15 93.87 -9.99 -24.57
CA GLN A 15 94.20 -9.79 -23.17
C GLN A 15 93.06 -9.10 -22.42
N ALA A 16 92.43 -8.09 -23.02
CA ALA A 16 91.26 -7.43 -22.45
C ALA A 16 90.06 -8.39 -22.28
N VAL A 17 89.82 -9.26 -23.25
CA VAL A 17 88.77 -10.30 -23.17
C VAL A 17 89.08 -11.32 -22.08
N GLN A 18 90.32 -11.79 -21.97
CA GLN A 18 90.72 -12.71 -20.91
C GLN A 18 90.52 -12.08 -19.54
N LEU A 19 90.99 -10.84 -19.33
CA LEU A 19 90.83 -10.12 -18.06
C LEU A 19 89.36 -9.89 -17.70
N ALA A 20 88.52 -9.55 -18.68
CA ALA A 20 87.07 -9.43 -18.48
C ALA A 20 86.43 -10.77 -18.09
N SER A 21 86.84 -11.87 -18.72
CA SER A 21 86.33 -13.22 -18.43
C SER A 21 86.75 -13.74 -17.05
N THR A 22 87.93 -13.36 -16.56
CA THR A 22 88.42 -13.71 -15.22
C THR A 22 87.93 -12.73 -14.13
N SER A 23 87.12 -11.73 -14.49
CA SER A 23 86.65 -10.64 -13.62
C SER A 23 87.77 -9.80 -12.97
N ASP A 24 88.92 -9.65 -13.62
CA ASP A 24 90.04 -8.84 -13.12
C ASP A 24 89.93 -7.41 -13.66
N LEU A 25 89.05 -6.62 -13.03
CA LEU A 25 88.67 -5.27 -13.47
C LEU A 25 89.79 -4.24 -13.25
N ASP A 26 90.60 -4.39 -12.19
CA ASP A 26 91.72 -3.49 -11.89
C ASP A 26 92.81 -3.54 -12.97
N ARG A 27 93.17 -4.76 -13.41
CA ARG A 27 94.13 -4.92 -14.51
C ARG A 27 93.53 -4.50 -15.85
N LEU A 28 92.22 -4.68 -16.05
CA LEU A 28 91.55 -4.19 -17.25
C LEU A 28 91.58 -2.66 -17.34
N LEU A 29 91.37 -1.96 -16.22
CA LEU A 29 91.46 -0.49 -16.14
C LEU A 29 92.87 -0.01 -16.47
N HIS A 30 93.89 -0.69 -15.93
CA HIS A 30 95.29 -0.39 -16.22
C HIS A 30 95.62 -0.60 -17.70
N LEU A 31 95.16 -1.69 -18.31
CA LEU A 31 95.35 -1.97 -19.73
C LEU A 31 94.67 -0.93 -20.64
N HIS A 32 93.45 -0.50 -20.28
CA HIS A 32 92.73 0.56 -21.00
C HIS A 32 93.52 1.87 -21.01
N ARG A 33 94.00 2.32 -19.84
CA ARG A 33 94.76 3.58 -19.71
C ARG A 33 96.08 3.56 -20.48
N LEU A 34 96.77 2.41 -20.55
CA LEU A 34 98.00 2.27 -21.34
C LEU A 34 97.78 2.21 -22.86
N ARG A 35 96.58 1.86 -23.33
CA ARG A 35 96.25 1.58 -24.74
C ARG A 35 94.89 2.12 -25.18
N GLN A 36 94.60 3.37 -24.84
CA GLN A 36 93.33 4.05 -25.18
C GLN A 36 93.06 4.09 -26.70
N ASN A 37 94.09 4.17 -27.54
CA ASN A 37 93.96 4.18 -29.01
C ASN A 37 93.32 2.91 -29.59
N ILE A 38 93.40 1.78 -28.87
CA ILE A 38 92.90 0.47 -29.31
C ILE A 38 91.67 0.07 -28.49
N LEU A 39 91.72 0.30 -27.18
CA LEU A 39 90.63 0.00 -26.26
C LEU A 39 89.85 1.28 -25.96
N SER A 40 88.98 1.70 -26.88
CA SER A 40 88.03 2.77 -26.58
C SER A 40 87.02 2.32 -25.51
N THR A 41 86.44 3.28 -24.79
CA THR A 41 85.41 3.01 -23.76
C THR A 41 84.23 2.22 -24.34
N THR A 42 83.84 2.50 -25.58
CA THR A 42 82.79 1.76 -26.30
C THR A 42 83.16 0.30 -26.56
N VAL A 43 84.42 0.01 -26.89
CA VAL A 43 84.92 -1.37 -27.07
C VAL A 43 84.95 -2.11 -25.74
N ILE A 44 85.32 -1.43 -24.65
CA ILE A 44 85.30 -2.01 -23.29
C ILE A 44 83.88 -2.38 -22.87
N TYR A 45 82.90 -1.50 -23.08
CA TYR A 45 81.49 -1.80 -22.83
C TYR A 45 81.02 -3.04 -23.61
N ARG A 46 81.41 -3.18 -24.87
CA ARG A 46 81.08 -4.36 -25.69
C ARG A 46 81.78 -5.63 -25.19
N ILE A 47 83.03 -5.54 -24.76
CA ILE A 47 83.79 -6.67 -24.19
C ILE A 47 83.12 -7.12 -22.88
N LEU A 48 82.79 -6.21 -21.98
CA LEU A 48 82.10 -6.51 -20.73
C LEU A 48 80.71 -7.09 -20.97
N LEU A 49 79.91 -6.52 -21.88
CA LEU A 49 78.60 -7.06 -22.28
C LEU A 49 78.67 -8.46 -22.89
N SER A 50 79.84 -8.91 -23.36
CA SER A 50 79.99 -10.22 -24.02
C SER A 50 80.63 -11.27 -23.12
N PHE A 51 81.66 -10.89 -22.36
CA PHE A 51 82.56 -11.85 -21.70
C PHE A 51 82.64 -11.71 -20.18
N TYR A 52 82.16 -10.61 -19.58
CA TYR A 52 82.10 -10.53 -18.12
C TYR A 52 81.02 -11.49 -17.58
N PRO A 53 81.33 -12.30 -16.55
CA PRO A 53 80.37 -13.23 -15.99
C PRO A 53 79.24 -12.47 -15.29
N VAL A 54 78.00 -12.93 -15.49
CA VAL A 54 76.80 -12.36 -14.85
C VAL A 54 76.70 -12.90 -13.43
N ASN A 55 77.55 -12.39 -12.53
CA ASN A 55 77.54 -12.76 -11.11
C ASN A 55 77.00 -11.60 -10.27
N GLN A 56 75.90 -11.83 -9.56
CA GLN A 56 75.24 -10.83 -8.71
C GLN A 56 76.15 -10.32 -7.57
N LEU A 57 77.05 -11.16 -7.06
CA LEU A 57 77.99 -10.80 -5.98
C LEU A 57 79.10 -9.81 -6.39
N LYS A 58 79.30 -9.57 -7.69
CA LYS A 58 80.37 -8.69 -8.23
C LYS A 58 79.82 -7.43 -8.92
N LEU A 59 78.57 -7.07 -8.62
CA LEU A 59 77.90 -5.93 -9.25
C LEU A 59 78.45 -4.58 -8.74
N SER A 60 78.85 -4.51 -7.47
CA SER A 60 79.53 -3.36 -6.86
C SER A 60 80.90 -3.08 -7.49
N ASP A 61 81.68 -4.14 -7.74
CA ASP A 61 83.01 -4.05 -8.33
C ASP A 61 82.92 -3.57 -9.78
N LEU A 62 81.91 -4.04 -10.51
CA LEU A 62 81.60 -3.55 -11.85
C LEU A 62 81.16 -2.07 -11.80
N ALA A 63 80.30 -1.67 -10.86
CA ALA A 63 79.82 -0.30 -10.77
C ALA A 63 80.98 0.69 -10.49
N THR A 64 81.83 0.36 -9.52
CA THR A 64 83.02 1.16 -9.18
C THR A 64 84.01 1.25 -10.35
N PHE A 65 84.21 0.15 -11.08
CA PHE A 65 85.00 0.14 -12.30
C PHE A 65 84.43 1.07 -13.38
N LEU A 66 83.11 1.02 -13.65
CA LEU A 66 82.47 1.86 -14.67
C LEU A 66 82.55 3.36 -14.32
N LEU A 67 82.39 3.72 -13.05
CA LEU A 67 82.62 5.10 -12.59
C LEU A 67 84.08 5.51 -12.77
N SER A 68 85.03 4.62 -12.48
CA SER A 68 86.47 4.88 -12.66
C SER A 68 86.92 5.02 -14.11
N LEU A 69 86.15 4.49 -15.06
CA LEU A 69 86.37 4.71 -16.50
C LEU A 69 85.96 6.11 -16.96
N GLN A 70 85.09 6.79 -16.22
CA GLN A 70 84.62 8.15 -16.53
C GLN A 70 85.47 9.23 -15.84
N ASP A 71 86.23 8.87 -14.80
CA ASP A 71 87.03 9.79 -14.02
C ASP A 71 88.50 9.83 -14.49
N PRO A 72 88.94 10.91 -15.20
CA PRO A 72 90.32 11.06 -15.63
C PRO A 72 91.27 11.42 -14.47
N ALA A 73 90.77 11.85 -13.30
CA ALA A 73 91.62 12.32 -12.19
C ALA A 73 92.30 11.17 -11.42
N ARG A 74 91.83 9.93 -11.55
CA ARG A 74 92.42 8.73 -10.91
C ARG A 74 93.69 8.20 -11.59
N ASP A 75 94.27 8.94 -12.53
CA ASP A 75 95.43 8.53 -13.33
C ASP A 75 96.75 8.46 -12.54
N ALA A 76 96.85 9.11 -11.37
CA ALA A 76 98.11 9.28 -10.64
C ALA A 76 98.58 8.10 -9.77
N LEU A 77 97.78 7.04 -9.58
CA LEU A 77 98.07 5.94 -8.63
C LEU A 77 98.51 4.61 -9.28
N LEU A 78 98.66 4.54 -10.60
CA LEU A 78 98.94 3.28 -11.30
C LEU A 78 100.43 3.12 -11.63
N THR A 79 101.25 2.85 -10.62
CA THR A 79 102.70 2.60 -10.74
C THR A 79 103.11 1.12 -10.73
N ASN A 80 102.17 0.19 -10.76
CA ASN A 80 102.49 -1.24 -10.77
C ASN A 80 102.84 -1.77 -12.18
N GLU A 81 103.90 -2.58 -12.27
CA GLU A 81 104.30 -3.28 -13.50
C GLU A 81 103.17 -4.19 -14.02
N PHE A 82 102.70 -3.96 -15.25
CA PHE A 82 101.68 -4.78 -15.88
C PHE A 82 102.24 -6.11 -16.40
N LYS A 83 101.86 -7.23 -15.75
CA LYS A 83 102.24 -8.57 -16.19
C LYS A 83 101.29 -9.07 -17.28
N VAL A 84 101.81 -9.23 -18.49
CA VAL A 84 101.08 -9.84 -19.62
C VAL A 84 101.02 -11.35 -19.44
N ASP A 85 99.89 -11.96 -19.81
CA ASP A 85 99.76 -13.42 -19.77
C ASP A 85 100.71 -14.09 -20.79
N PRO A 86 101.53 -15.08 -20.37
CA PRO A 86 102.45 -15.79 -21.26
C PRO A 86 101.73 -16.50 -22.42
N SER A 87 100.47 -16.92 -22.23
CA SER A 87 99.67 -17.60 -23.25
C SER A 87 99.23 -16.69 -24.41
N ILE A 88 99.13 -15.38 -24.16
CA ILE A 88 98.74 -14.38 -25.17
C ILE A 88 99.97 -13.74 -25.82
N SER A 89 101.00 -13.46 -25.03
CA SER A 89 102.25 -12.88 -25.54
C SER A 89 103.03 -13.84 -26.47
N ALA A 90 102.83 -15.15 -26.35
CA ALA A 90 103.43 -16.17 -27.21
C ALA A 90 102.72 -16.37 -28.58
N LEU A 91 101.54 -15.76 -28.80
CA LEU A 91 100.77 -15.94 -30.04
C LEU A 91 101.38 -15.16 -31.21
N SER A 92 101.41 -15.76 -32.41
CA SER A 92 101.74 -15.03 -33.64
C SER A 92 100.64 -14.00 -33.97
N ARG A 93 100.99 -12.89 -34.63
CA ARG A 93 100.01 -11.86 -35.05
C ARG A 93 98.86 -12.45 -35.89
N LYS A 94 99.15 -13.45 -36.73
CA LYS A 94 98.14 -14.11 -37.59
C LYS A 94 97.17 -14.95 -36.77
N ASP A 95 97.65 -15.66 -35.75
CA ASP A 95 96.81 -16.48 -34.88
C ASP A 95 95.99 -15.64 -33.92
N ALA A 96 96.56 -14.55 -33.39
CA ALA A 96 95.84 -13.57 -32.59
C ALA A 96 94.70 -12.94 -33.40
N LEU A 97 94.94 -12.54 -34.66
CA LEU A 97 93.89 -12.03 -35.55
C LEU A 97 92.80 -13.07 -35.83
N ARG A 98 93.17 -14.34 -36.05
CA ARG A 98 92.21 -15.44 -36.25
C ARG A 98 91.32 -15.61 -35.02
N ARG A 99 91.89 -15.57 -33.81
CA ARG A 99 91.13 -15.64 -32.55
C ARG A 99 90.25 -14.41 -32.34
N CYS A 100 90.72 -13.21 -32.65
CA CYS A 100 89.90 -12.00 -32.58
C CYS A 100 88.69 -12.04 -33.52
N ARG A 101 88.82 -12.60 -34.72
CA ARG A 101 87.70 -12.75 -35.68
C ARG A 101 86.63 -13.74 -35.21
N LEU A 102 86.98 -14.65 -34.29
CA LEU A 102 86.04 -15.57 -33.66
C LEU A 102 85.30 -14.94 -32.48
N LEU A 103 85.75 -13.77 -31.98
CA LEU A 103 85.08 -13.07 -30.89
C LEU A 103 83.81 -12.38 -31.40
N THR A 104 82.65 -12.86 -30.98
CA THR A 104 81.37 -12.20 -31.22
C THR A 104 81.10 -11.18 -30.11
N LEU A 105 81.52 -9.93 -30.33
CA LEU A 105 81.25 -8.83 -29.41
C LEU A 105 79.81 -8.33 -29.59
N ARG A 106 78.99 -8.47 -28.54
CA ARG A 106 77.67 -7.88 -28.47
C ARG A 106 77.76 -6.37 -28.68
N PRO A 107 76.88 -5.79 -29.51
CA PRO A 107 76.79 -4.34 -29.63
C PRO A 107 76.22 -3.74 -28.33
N ASN A 108 76.67 -2.53 -27.99
CA ASN A 108 76.00 -1.70 -26.99
C ASN A 108 74.86 -0.98 -27.72
N HIS A 109 73.67 -1.58 -27.72
CA HIS A 109 72.54 -1.03 -28.45
C HIS A 109 72.08 0.27 -27.81
N HIS A 110 71.77 1.26 -28.64
CA HIS A 110 71.10 2.47 -28.19
C HIS A 110 69.65 2.11 -27.91
N HIS A 111 69.18 2.36 -26.68
CA HIS A 111 67.77 2.16 -26.36
C HIS A 111 66.96 3.36 -26.86
N THR A 112 66.34 3.19 -28.04
CA THR A 112 65.47 4.20 -28.67
C THR A 112 64.30 4.63 -27.78
N ILE A 113 63.88 3.76 -26.84
CA ILE A 113 62.80 3.99 -25.89
C ILE A 113 63.12 5.15 -24.94
N PHE A 114 64.36 5.22 -24.45
CA PHE A 114 64.77 6.20 -23.44
C PHE A 114 65.52 7.37 -24.07
N GLY A 115 66.02 7.20 -25.31
CA GLY A 115 66.69 8.25 -26.07
C GLY A 115 68.07 8.62 -25.52
N SER A 116 68.71 7.73 -24.76
CA SER A 116 70.02 8.02 -24.17
C SER A 116 71.10 8.05 -25.24
N GLU A 117 71.73 9.21 -25.42
CA GLU A 117 72.96 9.38 -26.22
C GLU A 117 74.20 8.91 -25.44
N ASN A 118 74.08 8.72 -24.12
CA ASN A 118 75.19 8.35 -23.26
C ASN A 118 75.51 6.86 -23.38
N ALA A 119 76.72 6.53 -23.85
CA ALA A 119 77.18 5.15 -24.02
C ALA A 119 77.20 4.37 -22.69
N LEU A 120 77.45 5.03 -21.55
CA LEU A 120 77.45 4.40 -20.24
C LEU A 120 76.03 4.00 -19.81
N ALA A 121 75.05 4.88 -19.99
CA ALA A 121 73.66 4.59 -19.65
C ALA A 121 73.10 3.44 -20.52
N ASN A 122 73.41 3.44 -21.81
CA ASN A 122 73.07 2.31 -22.70
C ASN A 122 73.74 0.99 -22.25
N PHE A 123 74.98 1.04 -21.75
CA PHE A 123 75.63 -0.15 -21.19
C PHE A 123 74.90 -0.63 -19.93
N VAL A 124 74.58 0.27 -19.00
CA VAL A 124 73.90 -0.06 -17.73
C VAL A 124 72.53 -0.70 -18.01
N LEU A 125 71.76 -0.17 -18.96
CA LEU A 125 70.49 -0.75 -19.39
C LEU A 125 70.66 -2.14 -20.03
N ASN A 126 71.56 -2.28 -21.01
CA ASN A 126 71.82 -3.58 -21.65
C ASN A 126 72.33 -4.63 -20.65
N TRP A 127 73.12 -4.20 -19.66
CA TRP A 127 73.61 -5.04 -18.58
C TRP A 127 72.49 -5.45 -17.63
N SER A 128 71.57 -4.55 -17.29
CA SER A 128 70.45 -4.85 -16.37
C SER A 128 69.52 -5.92 -16.95
N TYR A 129 69.20 -5.89 -18.25
CA TYR A 129 68.44 -6.97 -18.91
C TYR A 129 69.18 -8.32 -18.89
N ARG A 130 70.51 -8.31 -19.04
CA ARG A 130 71.31 -9.55 -18.93
C ARG A 130 71.25 -10.13 -17.53
N VAL A 131 71.41 -9.29 -16.50
CA VAL A 131 71.36 -9.72 -15.10
C VAL A 131 69.99 -10.30 -14.79
N GLN A 132 68.91 -9.66 -15.25
CA GLN A 132 67.56 -10.19 -15.11
C GLN A 132 67.39 -11.56 -15.80
N SER A 133 67.94 -11.77 -16.99
CA SER A 133 67.78 -13.06 -17.69
C SER A 133 68.42 -14.25 -16.94
N VAL A 134 69.30 -13.98 -15.98
CA VAL A 134 70.05 -14.99 -15.22
C VAL A 134 69.61 -15.03 -13.74
N GLY A 135 68.95 -13.99 -13.22
CA GLY A 135 68.48 -13.93 -11.84
C GLY A 135 67.51 -12.78 -11.55
N GLY A 136 67.19 -12.56 -10.28
CA GLY A 136 66.19 -11.56 -9.88
C GLY A 136 66.54 -10.10 -10.19
N ILE A 137 65.52 -9.24 -10.14
CA ILE A 137 65.61 -7.81 -10.46
C ILE A 137 66.13 -7.00 -9.26
N GLN A 138 65.91 -7.46 -8.02
CA GLN A 138 66.23 -6.74 -6.79
C GLN A 138 67.69 -6.21 -6.69
N PRO A 139 68.74 -6.98 -7.04
CA PRO A 139 70.14 -6.49 -6.95
C PRO A 139 70.44 -5.31 -7.88
N LEU A 140 69.60 -5.08 -8.91
CA LEU A 140 69.80 -4.01 -9.88
C LEU A 140 69.58 -2.62 -9.30
N LEU A 141 68.79 -2.47 -8.23
CA LEU A 141 68.57 -1.16 -7.60
C LEU A 141 69.90 -0.55 -7.15
N THR A 142 70.63 -1.29 -6.31
CA THR A 142 71.95 -0.88 -5.79
C THR A 142 73.01 -0.69 -6.88
N PHE A 143 72.88 -1.39 -8.01
CA PHE A 143 73.81 -1.25 -9.14
C PHE A 143 73.57 0.02 -9.96
N VAL A 144 72.31 0.41 -10.14
CA VAL A 144 71.95 1.53 -11.03
C VAL A 144 72.01 2.87 -10.29
N GLU A 145 71.75 2.88 -8.98
CA GLU A 145 71.78 4.07 -8.11
C GLU A 145 72.97 5.02 -8.34
N PRO A 146 74.23 4.55 -8.43
CA PRO A 146 75.39 5.44 -8.63
C PRO A 146 75.41 6.16 -9.98
N PHE A 147 74.62 5.71 -10.95
CA PHE A 147 74.62 6.24 -12.32
C PHE A 147 73.47 7.22 -12.59
N LEU A 148 72.53 7.40 -11.65
CA LEU A 148 71.31 8.17 -11.84
C LEU A 148 71.54 9.67 -12.15
N ASP A 149 72.67 10.22 -11.73
CA ASP A 149 73.01 11.63 -11.98
C ASP A 149 73.67 11.87 -13.35
N HIS A 150 74.07 10.81 -14.04
CA HIS A 150 74.81 10.91 -15.29
C HIS A 150 73.90 11.04 -16.51
N ASP A 151 72.64 10.61 -16.43
CA ASP A 151 71.71 10.65 -17.55
C ASP A 151 70.23 10.72 -17.08
N PRO A 152 69.47 11.74 -17.48
CA PRO A 152 68.04 11.83 -17.15
C PRO A 152 67.22 10.67 -17.72
N ALA A 153 67.62 10.08 -18.85
CA ALA A 153 66.92 8.93 -19.44
C ALA A 153 67.04 7.67 -18.56
N LEU A 154 68.22 7.45 -17.96
CA LEU A 154 68.45 6.37 -17.00
C LEU A 154 67.67 6.60 -15.70
N ARG A 155 67.63 7.85 -15.20
CA ARG A 155 66.84 8.22 -14.02
C ARG A 155 65.36 7.94 -14.21
N LEU A 156 64.84 8.28 -15.38
CA LEU A 156 63.44 8.04 -15.70
C LEU A 156 63.14 6.53 -15.80
N TRP A 157 63.97 5.73 -16.46
CA TRP A 157 63.85 4.26 -16.48
C TRP A 157 63.89 3.66 -15.08
N TYR A 158 64.81 4.14 -14.24
CA TYR A 158 64.93 3.70 -12.86
C TYR A 158 63.65 3.95 -12.07
N SER A 159 63.11 5.17 -12.12
CA SER A 159 61.94 5.57 -11.32
C SER A 159 60.61 4.97 -11.78
N SER A 160 60.45 4.68 -13.08
CA SER A 160 59.16 4.26 -13.65
C SER A 160 59.12 2.82 -14.18
N CYS A 161 60.26 2.13 -14.28
CA CYS A 161 60.32 0.70 -14.60
C CYS A 161 60.95 -0.12 -13.50
N LEU A 162 62.19 0.19 -13.13
CA LEU A 162 62.96 -0.69 -12.25
C LEU A 162 62.39 -0.68 -10.81
N VAL A 163 62.20 0.51 -10.23
CA VAL A 163 61.67 0.65 -8.87
C VAL A 163 60.24 0.07 -8.75
N PRO A 164 59.28 0.41 -9.64
CA PRO A 164 57.94 -0.17 -9.61
C PRO A 164 57.92 -1.71 -9.72
N ALA A 165 58.73 -2.28 -10.63
CA ALA A 165 58.79 -3.72 -10.81
C ALA A 165 59.36 -4.44 -9.58
N VAL A 166 60.42 -3.89 -8.96
CA VAL A 166 60.99 -4.46 -7.73
C VAL A 166 60.01 -4.32 -6.57
N ARG A 167 59.38 -3.15 -6.40
CA ARG A 167 58.39 -2.93 -5.35
C ARG A 167 57.25 -3.92 -5.44
N LEU A 168 56.68 -4.09 -6.63
CA LEU A 168 55.55 -5.00 -6.84
C LEU A 168 55.93 -6.44 -6.50
N GLN A 169 57.07 -6.93 -6.98
CA GLN A 169 57.44 -8.36 -6.88
C GLN A 169 58.15 -8.75 -5.58
N TYR A 170 58.89 -7.83 -4.95
CA TYR A 170 59.75 -8.16 -3.81
C TYR A 170 59.33 -7.43 -2.52
N ASP A 171 58.91 -6.18 -2.60
CA ASP A 171 58.53 -5.41 -1.40
C ASP A 171 57.07 -5.66 -1.01
N PHE A 172 56.18 -5.77 -2.00
CA PHE A 172 54.74 -5.85 -1.80
C PHE A 172 54.19 -7.27 -1.83
N TYR A 173 54.65 -8.09 -2.78
CA TYR A 173 54.17 -9.47 -2.97
C TYR A 173 55.31 -10.47 -3.12
N PRO A 174 56.17 -10.64 -2.10
CA PRO A 174 57.32 -11.55 -2.17
C PRO A 174 56.93 -13.01 -2.37
N ASP A 175 55.71 -13.39 -1.97
CA ASP A 175 55.18 -14.76 -2.08
C ASP A 175 54.52 -15.04 -3.44
N SER A 176 54.42 -14.05 -4.34
CA SER A 176 53.80 -14.24 -5.65
C SER A 176 54.72 -15.01 -6.61
N GLU A 177 54.20 -16.06 -7.24
CA GLU A 177 54.95 -16.84 -8.24
C GLU A 177 55.03 -16.12 -9.61
N ASP A 178 54.15 -15.14 -9.84
CA ASP A 178 54.05 -14.39 -11.08
C ASP A 178 55.05 -13.22 -11.14
N THR A 179 56.27 -13.50 -11.57
CA THR A 179 57.28 -12.45 -11.81
C THR A 179 57.18 -11.90 -13.23
N ILE A 180 56.96 -10.59 -13.37
CA ILE A 180 56.93 -9.88 -14.66
C ILE A 180 58.36 -9.47 -15.05
N GLY A 181 58.79 -9.83 -16.27
CA GLY A 181 60.09 -9.41 -16.81
C GLY A 181 60.18 -7.86 -16.99
N LEU A 182 61.37 -7.24 -16.99
CA LEU A 182 61.49 -5.79 -17.21
C LEU A 182 61.06 -5.42 -18.63
N GLN A 183 61.31 -6.32 -19.58
CA GLN A 183 60.88 -6.16 -20.97
C GLN A 183 59.36 -6.34 -21.11
N GLU A 184 58.77 -7.27 -20.35
CA GLU A 184 57.32 -7.47 -20.31
C GLU A 184 56.63 -6.27 -19.67
N PHE A 185 57.15 -5.79 -18.54
CA PHE A 185 56.69 -4.60 -17.82
C PHE A 185 56.67 -3.35 -18.72
N GLN A 186 57.68 -3.21 -19.60
CA GLN A 186 57.74 -2.13 -20.59
C GLN A 186 56.81 -2.30 -21.78
N SER A 187 56.42 -3.54 -22.09
CA SER A 187 55.49 -3.84 -23.17
C SER A 187 54.03 -3.66 -22.76
N LEU A 188 53.75 -3.60 -21.45
CA LEU A 188 52.43 -3.30 -20.94
C LEU A 188 51.94 -1.95 -21.49
N SER A 189 50.66 -1.88 -21.83
CA SER A 189 50.01 -0.66 -22.25
C SER A 189 48.51 -0.76 -22.08
N GLY A 190 47.86 0.40 -21.91
CA GLY A 190 46.40 0.49 -21.80
C GLY A 190 45.83 -0.14 -20.53
N VAL A 191 44.52 -0.39 -20.55
CA VAL A 191 43.75 -1.01 -19.46
C VAL A 191 44.29 -2.40 -19.05
N PRO A 192 44.67 -3.31 -19.99
CA PRO A 192 45.24 -4.61 -19.61
C PRO A 192 46.55 -4.47 -18.83
N GLY A 193 47.37 -3.46 -19.16
CA GLY A 193 48.59 -3.14 -18.42
C GLY A 193 48.29 -2.78 -16.97
N VAL A 194 47.38 -1.84 -16.74
CA VAL A 194 46.95 -1.42 -15.39
C VAL A 194 46.37 -2.62 -14.61
N LYS A 195 45.52 -3.42 -15.26
CA LYS A 195 44.95 -4.63 -14.64
C LYS A 195 46.02 -5.65 -14.23
N THR A 196 47.08 -5.80 -15.02
CA THR A 196 48.20 -6.69 -14.69
C THR A 196 48.98 -6.16 -13.49
N LEU A 197 49.24 -4.86 -13.44
CA LEU A 197 49.97 -4.22 -12.33
C LEU A 197 49.21 -4.26 -11.01
N LEU A 198 47.88 -4.21 -11.07
CA LEU A 198 47.00 -4.21 -9.89
C LEU A 198 46.43 -5.60 -9.56
N HIS A 199 46.78 -6.64 -10.31
CA HIS A 199 46.16 -7.96 -10.20
C HIS A 199 46.16 -8.50 -8.76
N ASN A 200 47.30 -8.40 -8.07
CA ASN A 200 47.45 -8.91 -6.70
C ASN A 200 46.61 -8.12 -5.68
N ALA A 201 46.50 -6.80 -5.84
CA ALA A 201 45.66 -5.96 -4.97
C ALA A 201 44.16 -6.11 -5.27
N ASP A 202 43.81 -6.33 -6.54
CA ASP A 202 42.43 -6.50 -6.97
C ASP A 202 41.85 -7.82 -6.42
N MET A 203 42.64 -8.90 -6.39
CA MET A 203 42.23 -10.20 -5.84
C MET A 203 41.90 -10.18 -4.35
N THR A 204 42.56 -9.31 -3.57
CA THR A 204 42.28 -9.18 -2.12
C THR A 204 41.14 -8.21 -1.82
N HIS A 205 40.73 -7.38 -2.80
CA HIS A 205 39.76 -6.28 -2.65
C HIS A 205 40.07 -5.33 -1.48
N ASP A 206 41.33 -5.25 -1.05
CA ASP A 206 41.74 -4.40 0.05
C ASP A 206 42.03 -2.97 -0.44
N PRO A 207 41.30 -1.95 0.06
CA PRO A 207 41.41 -0.59 -0.47
C PRO A 207 42.79 0.03 -0.24
N THR A 208 43.49 -0.37 0.83
CA THR A 208 44.83 0.11 1.17
C THR A 208 45.89 -0.44 0.23
N LEU A 209 45.77 -1.70 -0.17
CA LEU A 209 46.68 -2.34 -1.13
C LEU A 209 46.47 -1.74 -2.52
N ILE A 210 45.21 -1.56 -2.94
CA ILE A 210 44.88 -0.93 -4.22
C ILE A 210 45.44 0.51 -4.27
N ALA A 211 45.22 1.32 -3.22
CA ALA A 211 45.71 2.70 -3.18
C ALA A 211 47.25 2.79 -3.17
N ARG A 212 47.92 1.89 -2.43
CA ARG A 212 49.38 1.78 -2.42
C ARG A 212 49.92 1.43 -3.80
N ASP A 213 49.39 0.39 -4.43
CA ASP A 213 49.89 -0.09 -5.72
C ASP A 213 49.59 0.92 -6.84
N LEU A 214 48.43 1.60 -6.79
CA LEU A 214 48.12 2.74 -7.66
C LEU A 214 49.16 3.88 -7.51
N GLY A 215 49.58 4.18 -6.29
CA GLY A 215 50.50 5.27 -6.00
C GLY A 215 51.98 4.95 -6.24
N ASP A 216 52.43 3.76 -5.86
CA ASP A 216 53.84 3.38 -5.82
C ASP A 216 54.29 2.56 -7.04
N VAL A 217 53.37 1.97 -7.79
CA VAL A 217 53.66 1.14 -8.97
C VAL A 217 53.04 1.73 -10.23
N VAL A 218 51.71 1.92 -10.26
CA VAL A 218 51.00 2.38 -11.47
C VAL A 218 51.32 3.83 -11.80
N THR A 219 51.27 4.73 -10.81
CA THR A 219 51.54 6.16 -11.03
C THR A 219 52.94 6.39 -11.65
N PRO A 220 54.05 5.86 -11.08
CA PRO A 220 55.36 5.99 -11.71
C PRO A 220 55.41 5.37 -13.11
N TRP A 221 54.79 4.19 -13.31
CA TRP A 221 54.74 3.54 -14.62
C TRP A 221 54.07 4.41 -15.69
N VAL A 222 52.88 4.98 -15.41
CA VAL A 222 52.16 5.86 -16.34
C VAL A 222 52.97 7.13 -16.67
N HIS A 223 53.64 7.71 -15.69
CA HIS A 223 54.55 8.84 -15.93
C HIS A 223 55.73 8.45 -16.83
N GLY A 224 56.26 7.23 -16.68
CA GLY A 224 57.34 6.72 -17.54
C GLY A 224 56.88 6.45 -18.97
N THR A 225 55.75 5.79 -19.13
CA THR A 225 55.23 5.40 -20.45
C THR A 225 54.85 6.60 -21.30
N SER A 226 54.27 7.64 -20.71
CA SER A 226 53.95 8.89 -21.41
C SER A 226 55.20 9.61 -21.92
N GLU A 227 56.26 9.65 -21.09
CA GLU A 227 57.54 10.27 -21.44
C GLU A 227 58.35 9.48 -22.49
N TRP A 228 58.32 8.14 -22.45
CA TRP A 228 59.08 7.31 -23.40
C TRP A 228 58.38 7.14 -24.73
N LYS A 229 57.04 7.09 -24.74
CA LYS A 229 56.27 7.07 -25.98
C LYS A 229 56.41 8.39 -26.73
N ARG A 230 56.42 9.53 -26.03
CA ARG A 230 56.73 10.84 -26.62
C ARG A 230 58.08 10.85 -27.35
N ARG A 231 59.07 10.07 -26.88
CA ARG A 231 60.41 9.99 -27.52
C ARG A 231 60.51 8.98 -28.66
N ARG A 232 59.56 8.03 -28.78
CA ARG A 232 59.53 7.03 -29.87
C ARG A 232 58.93 7.56 -31.18
N VAL A 233 58.16 8.64 -31.11
CA VAL A 233 57.48 9.27 -32.26
C VAL A 233 58.16 10.61 -32.54
N GLU A 234 58.46 10.93 -33.81
CA GLU A 234 58.85 12.30 -34.21
C GLU A 234 57.79 13.32 -33.73
N PRO A 235 58.16 14.61 -33.53
CA PRO A 235 57.34 15.55 -32.76
C PRO A 235 56.06 15.97 -33.50
N GLU A 236 55.04 15.13 -33.45
CA GLU A 236 53.64 15.47 -33.69
C GLU A 236 53.04 16.10 -32.41
N PRO A 237 52.06 17.01 -32.52
CA PRO A 237 51.59 17.83 -31.41
C PRO A 237 50.95 16.99 -30.29
N ALA A 238 51.13 17.48 -29.06
CA ALA A 238 50.89 16.83 -27.78
C ALA A 238 49.41 16.62 -27.42
N GLU A 239 48.67 15.81 -28.19
CA GLU A 239 47.28 15.43 -27.85
C GLU A 239 47.17 14.08 -27.11
N ASP A 240 48.20 13.22 -27.15
CA ASP A 240 48.09 11.80 -26.71
C ASP A 240 48.47 11.49 -25.24
N THR A 241 48.92 12.46 -24.43
CA THR A 241 49.28 12.20 -23.01
C THR A 241 48.08 11.82 -22.12
N GLY A 242 46.85 12.04 -22.59
CA GLY A 242 45.63 11.62 -21.90
C GLY A 242 45.42 10.10 -21.89
N SER A 243 45.86 9.39 -22.93
CA SER A 243 45.46 8.01 -23.22
C SER A 243 45.80 6.98 -22.12
N GLU A 244 46.91 7.17 -21.40
CA GLU A 244 47.35 6.22 -20.38
C GLU A 244 46.71 6.49 -19.01
N TRP A 245 46.53 7.76 -18.65
CA TRP A 245 45.74 8.13 -17.48
C TRP A 245 44.26 7.78 -17.67
N ASP A 246 43.75 7.89 -18.90
CA ASP A 246 42.42 7.41 -19.28
C ASP A 246 42.28 5.90 -19.06
N SER A 247 43.37 5.13 -19.24
CA SER A 247 43.36 3.70 -18.97
C SER A 247 43.25 3.37 -17.48
N VAL A 248 43.86 4.18 -16.61
CA VAL A 248 43.70 4.08 -15.15
C VAL A 248 42.28 4.46 -14.74
N ASN A 249 41.73 5.54 -15.33
CA ASN A 249 40.37 5.99 -15.07
C ASN A 249 39.32 4.95 -15.53
N GLN A 250 39.54 4.32 -16.69
CA GLN A 250 38.71 3.23 -17.19
C GLN A 250 38.80 1.99 -16.30
N TRP A 251 40.00 1.65 -15.80
CA TRP A 251 40.15 0.56 -14.85
C TRP A 251 39.38 0.84 -13.55
N LEU A 252 39.52 2.03 -12.96
CA LEU A 252 38.76 2.46 -11.77
C LEU A 252 37.25 2.37 -11.99
N LEU A 253 36.77 2.78 -13.17
CA LEU A 253 35.36 2.65 -13.52
C LEU A 253 34.92 1.18 -13.57
N SER A 254 35.69 0.32 -14.23
CA SER A 254 35.38 -1.12 -14.31
C SER A 254 35.42 -1.81 -12.94
N ALA A 255 36.42 -1.50 -12.11
CA ALA A 255 36.55 -2.02 -10.75
C ALA A 255 35.41 -1.56 -9.84
N SER A 256 34.92 -0.32 -10.02
CA SER A 256 33.79 0.22 -9.25
C SER A 256 32.45 -0.46 -9.55
N ALA A 257 32.27 -0.99 -10.77
CA ALA A 257 31.08 -1.75 -11.14
C ALA A 257 31.04 -3.13 -10.47
N GLU A 258 32.21 -3.74 -10.23
CA GLU A 258 32.35 -5.01 -9.53
C GLU A 258 32.28 -4.83 -8.00
N ASN A 259 33.11 -3.95 -7.45
CA ASN A 259 33.14 -3.64 -6.01
C ASN A 259 33.37 -2.14 -5.76
N PHE A 260 32.26 -1.42 -5.62
CA PHE A 260 32.28 0.03 -5.39
C PHE A 260 32.96 0.41 -4.06
N VAL A 261 32.71 -0.32 -2.97
CA VAL A 261 33.18 0.08 -1.63
C VAL A 261 34.70 0.01 -1.54
N ALA A 262 35.32 -1.06 -2.05
CA ALA A 262 36.77 -1.19 -2.08
C ALA A 262 37.40 -0.13 -3.00
N THR A 263 36.90 -0.01 -4.23
CA THR A 263 37.42 0.93 -5.24
C THR A 263 37.26 2.39 -4.80
N GLY A 264 36.11 2.75 -4.22
CA GLY A 264 35.85 4.10 -3.72
C GLY A 264 36.73 4.47 -2.53
N LYS A 265 36.95 3.55 -1.58
CA LYS A 265 37.91 3.76 -0.46
C LYS A 265 39.35 3.89 -0.98
N ALA A 266 39.74 3.09 -1.98
CA ALA A 266 41.05 3.21 -2.62
C ALA A 266 41.21 4.56 -3.33
N TYR A 267 40.18 5.02 -4.07
CA TYR A 267 40.14 6.34 -4.69
C TYR A 267 40.28 7.46 -3.66
N LEU A 268 39.66 7.33 -2.47
CA LEU A 268 39.79 8.32 -1.40
C LEU A 268 41.22 8.40 -0.84
N GLN A 269 41.87 7.26 -0.65
CA GLN A 269 43.24 7.17 -0.13
C GLN A 269 44.30 7.62 -1.15
N TRP A 270 44.08 7.32 -2.44
CA TRP A 270 44.99 7.73 -3.50
C TRP A 270 44.77 9.20 -3.88
N ASN A 271 45.77 10.06 -3.73
CA ASN A 271 45.65 11.50 -4.02
C ASN A 271 45.58 11.85 -5.53
N GLY A 272 45.53 10.84 -6.42
CA GLY A 272 45.49 11.04 -7.86
C GLY A 272 46.88 11.29 -8.47
N PRO A 273 46.92 11.71 -9.76
CA PRO A 273 48.17 12.06 -10.43
C PRO A 273 48.85 13.22 -9.70
N LYS A 274 50.12 13.05 -9.33
CA LYS A 274 50.92 14.11 -8.67
C LYS A 274 51.50 15.04 -9.73
N PRO A 275 51.55 16.36 -9.48
CA PRO A 275 52.22 17.29 -10.39
C PRO A 275 53.70 16.93 -10.47
N THR A 276 54.25 16.99 -11.68
CA THR A 276 55.68 16.74 -11.89
C THR A 276 56.44 17.96 -11.37
N GLU A 277 57.54 17.76 -10.63
CA GLU A 277 58.31 18.85 -9.99
C GLU A 277 58.79 19.96 -10.95
N SER A 278 58.69 19.75 -12.26
CA SER A 278 59.16 20.69 -13.28
C SER A 278 58.20 21.85 -13.61
N ASP A 279 56.87 21.74 -13.43
CA ASP A 279 55.97 22.87 -13.71
C ASP A 279 54.54 22.73 -13.11
N PRO A 280 54.27 23.24 -11.89
CA PRO A 280 53.01 23.06 -11.17
C PRO A 280 51.79 23.77 -11.79
N ASP A 281 52.00 24.64 -12.79
CA ASP A 281 50.93 25.42 -13.43
C ASP A 281 50.57 24.95 -14.84
N SER A 282 51.13 23.81 -15.27
CA SER A 282 50.94 23.30 -16.62
C SER A 282 49.45 23.01 -16.92
N ARG A 283 48.98 23.42 -18.11
CA ARG A 283 47.60 23.16 -18.56
C ARG A 283 47.26 21.66 -18.62
N ILE A 284 48.28 20.83 -18.82
CA ILE A 284 48.15 19.37 -18.91
C ILE A 284 47.82 18.79 -17.52
N GLU A 285 48.45 19.27 -16.46
CA GLU A 285 48.15 18.81 -15.09
C GLU A 285 46.74 19.17 -14.64
N LYS A 286 46.25 20.37 -15.01
CA LYS A 286 44.86 20.77 -14.73
C LYS A 286 43.85 19.88 -15.45
N ALA A 287 44.14 19.45 -16.68
CA ALA A 287 43.31 18.52 -17.43
C ALA A 287 43.31 17.10 -16.81
N LEU A 288 44.48 16.61 -16.36
CA LEU A 288 44.60 15.31 -15.68
C LEU A 288 43.88 15.28 -14.34
N LEU A 289 43.98 16.35 -13.54
CA LEU A 289 43.24 16.48 -12.29
C LEU A 289 41.73 16.59 -12.53
N ALA A 290 41.30 17.27 -13.59
CA ALA A 290 39.90 17.31 -13.99
C ALA A 290 39.39 15.92 -14.41
N GLY A 291 40.16 15.14 -15.18
CA GLY A 291 39.83 13.76 -15.55
C GLY A 291 39.77 12.81 -14.34
N PHE A 292 40.68 12.96 -13.38
CA PHE A 292 40.64 12.22 -12.12
C PHE A 292 39.38 12.56 -11.31
N ALA A 293 39.07 13.85 -11.16
CA ALA A 293 37.89 14.32 -10.47
C ALA A 293 36.58 13.87 -11.15
N GLN A 294 36.55 13.88 -12.49
CA GLN A 294 35.47 13.31 -13.30
C GLN A 294 35.30 11.80 -13.05
N THR A 295 36.40 11.06 -12.96
CA THR A 295 36.39 9.63 -12.64
C THR A 295 35.77 9.37 -11.27
N GLY A 296 36.04 10.24 -10.28
CA GLY A 296 35.39 10.19 -8.97
C GLY A 296 33.86 10.29 -9.03
N LEU A 297 33.30 11.11 -9.93
CA LEU A 297 31.85 11.14 -10.15
C LEU A 297 31.36 9.92 -10.94
N ALA A 298 32.14 9.48 -11.94
CA ALA A 298 31.80 8.34 -12.77
C ALA A 298 31.68 7.02 -11.97
N ILE A 299 32.59 6.76 -11.02
CA ILE A 299 32.54 5.56 -10.17
C ILE A 299 31.26 5.49 -9.32
N ILE A 300 30.71 6.63 -8.91
CA ILE A 300 29.47 6.70 -8.13
C ILE A 300 28.27 6.27 -9.00
N TYR A 301 28.22 6.73 -10.25
CA TYR A 301 27.15 6.32 -11.19
C TYR A 301 27.29 4.87 -11.65
N ALA A 302 28.51 4.33 -11.72
CA ALA A 302 28.77 2.94 -12.13
C ALA A 302 28.47 1.91 -11.04
N GLY A 303 28.31 2.32 -9.77
CA GLY A 303 28.00 1.43 -8.66
C GLY A 303 26.70 0.64 -8.87
N SER A 304 26.77 -0.68 -8.74
CA SER A 304 25.68 -1.62 -8.95
C SER A 304 24.74 -1.76 -7.75
N GLU A 305 25.28 -1.70 -6.52
CA GLU A 305 24.53 -1.80 -5.27
C GLU A 305 24.81 -0.61 -4.34
N LEU A 306 23.74 -0.06 -3.77
CA LEU A 306 23.84 0.99 -2.77
C LEU A 306 23.64 0.41 -1.37
N SER A 307 24.70 0.42 -0.57
CA SER A 307 24.68 0.10 0.86
C SER A 307 24.90 1.37 1.70
N LYS A 308 24.64 1.29 3.02
CA LYS A 308 24.95 2.40 3.94
C LYS A 308 26.42 2.79 3.90
N GLU A 309 27.31 1.80 3.78
CA GLU A 309 28.75 2.05 3.63
C GLU A 309 29.08 2.70 2.29
N ALA A 310 28.49 2.22 1.19
CA ALA A 310 28.66 2.81 -0.14
C ALA A 310 28.21 4.27 -0.16
N LEU A 311 27.11 4.61 0.52
CA LEU A 311 26.62 5.99 0.60
C LEU A 311 27.62 6.93 1.28
N VAL A 312 28.19 6.52 2.42
CA VAL A 312 29.23 7.29 3.13
C VAL A 312 30.49 7.44 2.26
N VAL A 313 30.89 6.39 1.54
CA VAL A 313 32.02 6.45 0.61
C VAL A 313 31.72 7.44 -0.52
N SER A 314 30.54 7.39 -1.14
CA SER A 314 30.13 8.32 -2.20
C SER A 314 30.13 9.78 -1.74
N GLN A 315 29.60 10.08 -0.55
CA GLN A 315 29.63 11.43 0.02
C GLN A 315 31.08 11.94 0.21
N ASN A 316 31.96 11.08 0.72
CA ASN A 316 33.38 11.42 0.86
C ASN A 316 34.06 11.64 -0.49
N VAL A 317 33.70 10.85 -1.52
CA VAL A 317 34.24 10.99 -2.88
C VAL A 317 33.81 12.34 -3.47
N VAL A 318 32.52 12.71 -3.35
CA VAL A 318 32.02 14.03 -3.77
C VAL A 318 32.75 15.16 -3.03
N ALA A 319 32.94 15.05 -1.72
CA ALA A 319 33.68 16.04 -0.93
C ALA A 319 35.17 16.16 -1.33
N LYS A 320 35.77 15.08 -1.83
CA LYS A 320 37.13 15.10 -2.39
C LYS A 320 37.15 15.75 -3.77
N VAL A 321 36.21 15.38 -4.64
CA VAL A 321 36.07 15.96 -5.99
C VAL A 321 35.82 17.47 -5.92
N ALA A 322 34.94 17.93 -5.03
CA ALA A 322 34.67 19.35 -4.81
C ALA A 322 35.94 20.12 -4.39
N ARG A 323 36.74 19.56 -3.47
CA ARG A 323 38.04 20.13 -3.07
C ARG A 323 39.03 20.24 -4.23
N ILE A 324 39.09 19.25 -5.13
CA ILE A 324 39.96 19.30 -6.31
C ILE A 324 39.49 20.38 -7.29
N ALA A 325 38.18 20.58 -7.42
CA ALA A 325 37.58 21.60 -8.27
C ALA A 325 37.71 23.03 -7.71
N GLY A 326 38.05 23.18 -6.43
CA GLY A 326 38.02 24.47 -5.74
C GLY A 326 36.60 24.96 -5.37
N GLU A 327 35.62 24.06 -5.42
CA GLU A 327 34.22 24.33 -5.03
C GLU A 327 34.00 23.92 -3.57
N LEU A 328 33.17 24.66 -2.83
CA LEU A 328 32.76 24.23 -1.49
C LEU A 328 31.71 23.12 -1.60
N PRO A 329 31.93 21.93 -0.98
CA PRO A 329 30.89 20.92 -0.89
C PRO A 329 29.72 21.44 -0.05
N LEU A 330 28.49 21.07 -0.42
CA LEU A 330 27.31 21.33 0.40
C LEU A 330 27.44 20.63 1.77
N ASP A 331 27.09 21.33 2.85
CA ASP A 331 27.14 20.79 4.21
C ASP A 331 26.22 19.57 4.35
N SER A 332 26.85 18.39 4.35
CA SER A 332 26.18 17.08 4.47
C SER A 332 25.58 16.83 5.86
N THR A 333 25.73 17.79 6.78
CA THR A 333 25.18 17.75 8.15
C THR A 333 23.77 18.32 8.24
N SER A 334 23.31 19.06 7.21
CA SER A 334 21.95 19.55 7.13
C SER A 334 21.00 18.42 6.67
N THR A 335 19.90 18.21 7.40
CA THR A 335 18.95 17.11 7.14
C THR A 335 18.20 17.25 5.81
N SER A 336 18.22 18.44 5.19
CA SER A 336 17.52 18.73 3.95
C SER A 336 18.09 20.01 3.31
N PRO A 337 19.25 19.96 2.62
CA PRO A 337 19.78 21.12 1.90
C PRO A 337 18.85 21.47 0.73
N ASP A 338 18.77 22.77 0.43
CA ASP A 338 18.09 23.27 -0.76
C ASP A 338 19.02 23.14 -1.97
N ILE A 339 18.63 22.31 -2.94
CA ILE A 339 19.42 22.02 -4.14
C ILE A 339 18.71 22.62 -5.35
N THR A 340 19.35 23.62 -5.97
CA THR A 340 18.84 24.26 -7.19
C THR A 340 19.69 23.86 -8.39
N LEU A 341 19.08 23.17 -9.35
CA LEU A 341 19.74 22.85 -10.60
C LEU A 341 19.60 23.98 -11.62
N ASP A 342 20.69 24.26 -12.34
CA ASP A 342 20.68 25.22 -13.45
C ASP A 342 19.88 24.65 -14.64
N GLY A 343 18.96 25.46 -15.17
CA GLY A 343 18.06 25.11 -16.28
C GLY A 343 18.78 24.83 -17.61
N THR A 344 20.05 25.21 -17.73
CA THR A 344 20.87 24.89 -18.90
C THR A 344 21.31 23.42 -18.95
N LEU A 345 21.56 22.81 -17.79
CA LEU A 345 22.02 21.42 -17.71
C LEU A 345 20.89 20.46 -17.94
N ALA A 346 19.77 20.73 -17.29
CA ALA A 346 18.46 20.16 -17.54
C ALA A 346 18.17 19.84 -19.02
N GLN A 347 18.39 20.80 -19.91
CA GLN A 347 18.13 20.66 -21.35
C GLN A 347 19.20 19.86 -22.10
N SER A 348 20.41 19.76 -21.54
CA SER A 348 21.55 19.07 -22.13
C SER A 348 21.62 17.57 -21.79
N LEU A 349 20.96 17.14 -20.72
CA LEU A 349 21.05 15.77 -20.20
C LEU A 349 20.30 14.78 -21.10
N LYS A 350 20.95 13.67 -21.48
CA LYS A 350 20.31 12.55 -22.19
C LYS A 350 20.52 11.25 -21.42
N GLU A 351 19.57 10.32 -21.57
CA GLU A 351 19.68 9.00 -20.92
C GLU A 351 20.91 8.21 -21.41
N SER A 352 21.34 8.43 -22.66
CA SER A 352 22.55 7.83 -23.22
C SER A 352 23.83 8.20 -22.48
N ASP A 353 23.85 9.34 -21.78
CA ASP A 353 25.05 9.87 -21.15
C ASP A 353 25.32 9.18 -19.80
N LEU A 354 24.36 8.42 -19.28
CA LEU A 354 24.51 7.56 -18.09
C LEU A 354 25.11 6.19 -18.40
N LEU A 355 25.37 5.88 -19.68
CA LEU A 355 25.98 4.59 -20.05
C LEU A 355 27.43 4.53 -19.56
N PRO A 356 27.90 3.40 -18.98
CA PRO A 356 29.26 3.29 -18.44
C PRO A 356 30.36 3.67 -19.42
N THR A 357 30.18 3.37 -20.71
CA THR A 357 31.14 3.70 -21.79
C THR A 357 31.25 5.20 -22.10
N VAL A 358 30.31 6.01 -21.61
CA VAL A 358 30.18 7.45 -21.90
C VAL A 358 30.51 8.30 -20.67
N LEU A 359 30.52 7.73 -19.47
CA LEU A 359 30.76 8.45 -18.20
C LEU A 359 32.11 9.17 -18.11
N LEU A 360 33.14 8.66 -18.80
CA LEU A 360 34.49 9.25 -18.81
C LEU A 360 34.75 10.22 -19.97
N ARG A 361 33.75 10.52 -20.82
CA ARG A 361 33.93 11.51 -21.89
C ARG A 361 33.99 12.92 -21.32
N PRO A 362 34.94 13.77 -21.73
CA PRO A 362 35.13 15.09 -21.11
C PRO A 362 33.91 16.02 -21.26
N GLU A 363 33.07 15.81 -22.28
CA GLU A 363 31.84 16.57 -22.51
C GLU A 363 30.61 16.04 -21.76
N ASN A 364 30.74 14.98 -20.95
CA ASN A 364 29.58 14.37 -20.29
C ASN A 364 29.01 15.30 -19.19
N PRO A 365 27.73 15.73 -19.30
CA PRO A 365 27.13 16.66 -18.34
C PRO A 365 26.95 16.09 -16.92
N PHE A 366 26.95 14.76 -16.74
CA PHE A 366 26.78 14.11 -15.43
C PHE A 366 28.08 14.06 -14.61
N THR A 367 29.23 13.97 -15.28
CA THR A 367 30.52 13.73 -14.63
C THR A 367 31.49 14.91 -14.82
N GLN A 368 31.14 15.89 -15.65
CA GLN A 368 31.88 17.14 -15.76
C GLN A 368 31.84 17.89 -14.44
N VAL A 369 33.00 18.14 -13.85
CA VAL A 369 33.16 18.73 -12.50
C VAL A 369 32.77 20.21 -12.48
N LYS A 370 31.48 20.48 -12.44
CA LYS A 370 30.85 21.79 -12.26
C LYS A 370 30.00 21.77 -10.99
N LYS A 371 29.83 22.91 -10.35
CA LYS A 371 28.96 23.07 -9.17
C LYS A 371 27.61 22.36 -9.32
N SER A 372 26.96 22.56 -10.44
CA SER A 372 25.66 21.97 -10.76
C SER A 372 25.64 20.44 -10.91
N SER A 373 26.72 19.83 -11.39
CA SER A 373 26.87 18.36 -11.41
C SER A 373 27.07 17.78 -10.01
N LEU A 374 27.75 18.53 -9.15
CA LEU A 374 27.95 18.20 -7.73
C LEU A 374 26.63 18.34 -6.97
N ASP A 375 25.86 19.38 -7.26
CA ASP A 375 24.51 19.59 -6.71
C ASP A 375 23.56 18.46 -7.14
N LEU A 376 23.61 18.05 -8.41
CA LEU A 376 22.83 16.92 -8.94
C LEU A 376 23.15 15.62 -8.19
N ILE A 377 24.43 15.25 -8.10
CA ILE A 377 24.82 13.99 -7.45
C ILE A 377 24.54 14.02 -5.95
N GLN A 378 24.67 15.18 -5.30
CA GLN A 378 24.31 15.35 -3.90
C GLN A 378 22.81 15.14 -3.69
N GLY A 379 21.96 15.69 -4.56
CA GLY A 379 20.50 15.47 -4.52
C GLY A 379 20.14 14.01 -4.70
N LEU A 380 20.80 13.33 -5.64
CA LEU A 380 20.64 11.89 -5.86
C LEU A 380 21.08 11.08 -4.63
N LEU A 381 22.25 11.37 -4.04
CA LEU A 381 22.74 10.68 -2.85
C LEU A 381 21.80 10.85 -1.65
N LEU A 382 21.22 12.03 -1.45
CA LEU A 382 20.26 12.28 -0.38
C LEU A 382 18.92 11.55 -0.63
N THR A 383 18.42 11.54 -1.87
CA THR A 383 17.25 10.68 -2.19
C THR A 383 17.54 9.21 -1.95
N ALA A 384 18.76 8.78 -2.25
CA ALA A 384 19.18 7.41 -2.04
C ALA A 384 19.29 7.08 -0.54
N ASP A 385 19.76 8.01 0.30
CA ASP A 385 19.73 7.88 1.75
C ASP A 385 18.29 7.72 2.27
N HIS A 386 17.37 8.57 1.80
CA HIS A 386 15.96 8.46 2.18
C HIS A 386 15.37 7.09 1.80
N LEU A 387 15.66 6.57 0.60
CA LEU A 387 15.20 5.25 0.18
C LEU A 387 15.86 4.10 0.97
N LEU A 388 17.14 4.23 1.33
CA LEU A 388 17.82 3.27 2.22
C LEU A 388 17.21 3.23 3.63
N GLN A 389 16.76 4.37 4.15
CA GLN A 389 16.00 4.40 5.42
C GLN A 389 14.66 3.68 5.32
N PHE A 390 14.13 3.51 4.11
CA PHE A 390 12.91 2.75 3.81
C PHE A 390 13.21 1.30 3.38
N ASP A 391 14.44 0.82 3.55
CA ASP A 391 14.93 -0.50 3.14
C ASP A 391 14.74 -0.79 1.63
N LEU A 392 14.83 0.26 0.80
CA LEU A 392 14.75 0.20 -0.66
C LEU A 392 16.08 0.66 -1.29
N PRO A 393 17.11 -0.20 -1.34
CA PRO A 393 18.36 0.14 -2.01
C PRO A 393 18.12 0.27 -3.52
N ALA A 394 18.58 1.38 -4.10
CA ALA A 394 18.53 1.62 -5.54
C ALA A 394 19.88 2.18 -6.02
N PRO A 395 20.41 1.70 -7.16
CA PRO A 395 21.65 2.25 -7.71
C PRO A 395 21.42 3.69 -8.19
N ILE A 396 22.45 4.52 -8.03
CA ILE A 396 22.37 5.97 -8.29
C ILE A 396 22.07 6.25 -9.76
N SER A 397 22.55 5.42 -10.68
CA SER A 397 22.21 5.49 -12.10
C SER A 397 20.71 5.30 -12.36
N THR A 398 20.05 4.39 -11.64
CA THR A 398 18.60 4.17 -11.77
C THR A 398 17.82 5.32 -11.16
N LEU A 399 18.27 5.86 -10.03
CA LEU A 399 17.68 7.06 -9.43
C LEU A 399 17.82 8.27 -10.36
N ALA A 400 18.98 8.47 -10.98
CA ALA A 400 19.17 9.53 -11.97
C ALA A 400 18.18 9.40 -13.12
N LYS A 401 17.97 8.18 -13.63
CA LYS A 401 16.97 7.91 -14.68
C LYS A 401 15.56 8.28 -14.25
N ILE A 402 15.14 7.89 -13.04
CA ILE A 402 13.78 8.15 -12.55
C ILE A 402 13.58 9.65 -12.27
N CYS A 403 14.54 10.29 -11.61
CA CYS A 403 14.45 11.70 -11.22
C CYS A 403 14.47 12.67 -12.43
N LEU A 404 15.25 12.35 -13.47
CA LEU A 404 15.44 13.23 -14.64
C LEU A 404 14.53 12.86 -15.82
N PHE A 405 14.44 11.57 -16.14
CA PHE A 405 13.75 11.09 -17.35
C PHE A 405 12.45 10.33 -17.06
N GLY A 406 12.21 9.95 -15.81
CA GLY A 406 11.10 9.07 -15.41
C GLY A 406 9.73 9.65 -15.77
N SER A 407 8.83 8.82 -16.27
CA SER A 407 7.44 9.23 -16.53
C SER A 407 6.63 9.39 -15.25
N GLU A 408 5.54 10.15 -15.28
CA GLU A 408 4.63 10.32 -14.14
C GLU A 408 4.11 8.96 -13.62
N ARG A 409 3.82 8.01 -14.52
CA ARG A 409 3.39 6.65 -14.15
C ARG A 409 4.47 5.90 -13.39
N GLN A 410 5.72 5.97 -13.85
CA GLN A 410 6.86 5.34 -13.16
C GLN A 410 7.06 5.94 -11.76
N GLN A 411 6.97 7.26 -11.62
CA GLN A 411 7.08 7.91 -10.31
C GLN A 411 5.93 7.51 -9.36
N LYS A 412 4.70 7.37 -9.87
CA LYS A 412 3.54 6.84 -9.13
C LYS A 412 3.75 5.40 -8.68
N ASP A 413 4.35 4.56 -9.52
CA ASP A 413 4.67 3.17 -9.20
C ASP A 413 5.76 3.07 -8.12
N GLU A 414 6.82 3.89 -8.20
CA GLU A 414 7.86 3.95 -7.16
C GLU A 414 7.31 4.44 -5.81
N LEU A 415 6.47 5.48 -5.82
CA LEU A 415 5.76 5.90 -4.60
C LEU A 415 4.92 4.76 -4.02
N GLY A 416 4.21 4.02 -4.88
CA GLY A 416 3.45 2.84 -4.47
C GLY A 416 4.33 1.79 -3.76
N ARG A 417 5.53 1.52 -4.28
CA ARG A 417 6.49 0.60 -3.64
C ARG A 417 6.98 1.10 -2.29
N ILE A 418 7.29 2.39 -2.18
CA ILE A 418 7.70 3.02 -0.91
C ILE A 418 6.58 2.92 0.13
N LEU A 419 5.35 3.29 -0.24
CA LEU A 419 4.19 3.25 0.66
C LEU A 419 3.82 1.83 1.10
N GLN A 420 3.95 0.83 0.21
CA GLN A 420 3.75 -0.57 0.57
C GLN A 420 4.71 -1.03 1.68
N ARG A 421 5.98 -0.60 1.65
CA ARG A 421 6.96 -0.91 2.70
C ARG A 421 6.59 -0.30 4.05
N PHE A 422 6.05 0.93 4.07
CA PHE A 422 5.52 1.52 5.31
C PHE A 422 4.36 0.73 5.90
N SER A 423 3.45 0.23 5.06
CA SER A 423 2.29 -0.53 5.52
C SER A 423 2.62 -1.96 6.01
N GLY A 424 3.67 -2.59 5.46
CA GLY A 424 4.04 -3.98 5.76
C GLY A 424 5.06 -4.14 6.90
N SER A 425 5.72 -3.07 7.33
CA SER A 425 6.80 -3.16 8.33
C SER A 425 6.25 -3.17 9.76
N SER A 426 5.95 -4.36 10.27
CA SER A 426 5.56 -4.58 11.68
C SER A 426 6.68 -4.28 12.70
N ARG A 427 7.90 -3.95 12.26
CA ARG A 427 9.13 -3.98 13.08
C ARG A 427 9.62 -2.61 13.54
N SER A 428 9.12 -1.52 12.99
CA SER A 428 9.50 -0.16 13.40
C SER A 428 8.27 0.73 13.26
N GLN A 429 7.91 1.44 14.32
CA GLN A 429 6.92 2.50 14.26
C GLN A 429 7.50 3.61 13.37
N VAL A 430 7.28 3.51 12.07
CA VAL A 430 7.75 4.49 11.09
C VAL A 430 7.20 5.84 11.51
N ASP A 431 8.08 6.81 11.74
CA ASP A 431 7.66 8.18 12.01
C ASP A 431 7.18 8.82 10.71
N TRP A 432 5.87 8.73 10.47
CA TRP A 432 5.17 9.26 9.31
C TRP A 432 5.40 10.76 9.10
N VAL A 433 5.65 11.54 10.16
CA VAL A 433 5.94 12.98 10.03
C VAL A 433 7.30 13.17 9.35
N SER A 434 8.32 12.43 9.80
CA SER A 434 9.65 12.47 9.18
C SER A 434 9.66 11.88 7.77
N ALA A 435 8.89 10.80 7.52
CA ALA A 435 8.74 10.22 6.20
C ALA A 435 8.06 11.19 5.23
N TRP A 436 7.03 11.92 5.69
CA TRP A 436 6.35 12.96 4.93
C TRP A 436 7.33 14.09 4.52
N HIS A 437 8.12 14.62 5.46
CA HIS A 437 9.14 15.63 5.15
C HIS A 437 10.15 15.14 4.10
N ARG A 438 10.62 13.90 4.23
CA ARG A 438 11.57 13.32 3.28
C ARG A 438 10.98 13.08 1.88
N LEU A 439 9.71 12.67 1.80
CA LEU A 439 9.01 12.48 0.52
C LEU A 439 8.77 13.81 -0.20
N HIS A 440 8.32 14.84 0.51
CA HIS A 440 8.16 16.19 -0.06
C HIS A 440 9.50 16.80 -0.47
N TRP A 441 10.54 16.63 0.34
CA TRP A 441 11.88 17.02 -0.07
C TRP A 441 12.34 16.23 -1.31
N SER A 442 12.08 14.92 -1.38
CA SER A 442 12.47 14.10 -2.55
C SER A 442 11.75 14.49 -3.85
N ARG A 443 10.61 15.20 -3.75
CA ARG A 443 9.85 15.71 -4.90
C ARG A 443 10.52 16.92 -5.56
N ARG A 444 11.10 17.82 -4.76
CA ARG A 444 11.62 19.12 -5.25
C ARG A 444 13.10 19.39 -4.94
N TRP A 445 13.74 18.54 -4.15
CA TRP A 445 15.06 18.74 -3.53
C TRP A 445 15.22 20.09 -2.81
N THR A 446 14.11 20.66 -2.36
CA THR A 446 14.07 21.88 -1.54
C THR A 446 12.99 21.76 -0.48
N SER A 447 13.24 22.40 0.65
CA SER A 447 12.30 22.52 1.76
C SER A 447 11.48 23.81 1.71
N GLN A 448 11.75 24.74 0.78
CA GLN A 448 11.03 26.00 0.67
C GLN A 448 9.88 25.92 -0.34
N ASP A 449 8.68 26.29 0.11
CA ASP A 449 7.50 26.50 -0.74
C ASP A 449 7.62 27.85 -1.48
N THR A 450 8.52 27.92 -2.44
CA THR A 450 8.62 29.11 -3.31
C THR A 450 7.70 28.92 -4.51
N SER A 451 6.55 29.63 -4.48
CA SER A 451 5.59 29.71 -5.58
C SER A 451 6.14 30.32 -6.88
N ASP A 452 7.36 30.89 -6.82
CA ASP A 452 7.88 31.81 -7.83
C ASP A 452 9.03 31.22 -8.69
N TYR A 453 9.30 29.91 -8.60
CA TYR A 453 10.33 29.28 -9.44
C TYR A 453 9.75 28.75 -10.76
N ASP A 454 10.00 29.48 -11.84
CA ASP A 454 9.82 29.08 -13.25
C ASP A 454 10.81 27.98 -13.72
N GLY A 455 11.65 27.46 -12.82
CA GLY A 455 12.63 26.42 -13.11
C GLY A 455 12.00 25.02 -13.19
N THR A 456 12.52 24.18 -14.09
CA THR A 456 12.16 22.76 -14.14
C THR A 456 12.58 22.08 -12.84
N GLN A 457 11.62 21.53 -12.10
CA GLN A 457 11.87 20.86 -10.83
C GLN A 457 12.34 19.42 -11.06
N TYR A 458 13.38 19.02 -10.35
CA TYR A 458 13.94 17.67 -10.40
C TYR A 458 13.83 17.00 -9.04
N GLY A 459 13.54 15.71 -9.07
CA GLY A 459 13.29 14.93 -7.88
C GLY A 459 12.67 13.59 -8.24
N LEU A 460 12.66 12.68 -7.29
CA LEU A 460 12.12 11.33 -7.49
C LEU A 460 10.64 11.37 -7.88
N LEU A 461 9.90 12.36 -7.38
CA LEU A 461 8.44 12.50 -7.54
C LEU A 461 8.05 13.83 -8.22
N SER A 462 8.97 14.47 -8.92
CA SER A 462 8.82 15.84 -9.43
C SER A 462 7.62 16.08 -10.35
N LYS A 463 7.17 15.04 -11.08
CA LYS A 463 6.03 15.16 -12.01
C LYS A 463 4.68 15.03 -11.33
N MET A 464 4.65 14.66 -10.05
CA MET A 464 3.42 14.57 -9.26
C MET A 464 3.07 15.95 -8.67
N SER A 465 1.78 16.26 -8.62
CA SER A 465 1.30 17.44 -7.88
C SER A 465 1.46 17.22 -6.38
N SER A 466 1.44 18.32 -5.61
CA SER A 466 1.53 18.24 -4.14
C SER A 466 0.33 17.52 -3.57
N GLU A 467 -0.84 17.87 -4.09
CA GLU A 467 -2.14 17.32 -3.73
C GLU A 467 -2.20 15.82 -4.01
N GLU A 468 -1.71 15.36 -5.17
CA GLU A 468 -1.69 13.92 -5.49
C GLU A 468 -0.73 13.13 -4.58
N LEU A 469 0.43 13.70 -4.25
CA LEU A 469 1.37 13.09 -3.33
C LEU A 469 0.76 12.97 -1.93
N ASP A 470 0.17 14.05 -1.44
CA ASP A 470 -0.47 14.10 -0.13
C ASP A 470 -1.69 13.17 -0.04
N ALA A 471 -2.52 13.10 -1.08
CA ALA A 471 -3.66 12.17 -1.15
C ALA A 471 -3.20 10.70 -1.03
N ARG A 472 -2.11 10.32 -1.71
CA ARG A 472 -1.56 8.96 -1.65
C ARG A 472 -0.91 8.64 -0.30
N ILE A 473 -0.20 9.61 0.30
CA ILE A 473 0.36 9.45 1.64
C ILE A 473 -0.76 9.31 2.67
N LEU A 474 -1.82 10.11 2.56
CA LEU A 474 -3.02 10.04 3.41
C LEU A 474 -3.68 8.65 3.30
N ASP A 475 -3.94 8.17 2.08
CA ASP A 475 -4.51 6.82 1.87
C ASP A 475 -3.64 5.72 2.52
N ALA A 476 -2.32 5.81 2.37
CA ALA A 476 -1.39 4.83 2.96
C ALA A 476 -1.35 4.89 4.50
N ALA A 477 -1.33 6.10 5.07
CA ALA A 477 -1.33 6.30 6.51
C ALA A 477 -2.64 5.80 7.15
N LEU A 478 -3.78 6.07 6.52
CA LEU A 478 -5.09 5.58 6.95
C LEU A 478 -5.17 4.04 6.93
N ASN A 479 -4.70 3.41 5.84
CA ASN A 479 -4.65 1.95 5.73
C ASN A 479 -3.71 1.30 6.78
N SER A 480 -2.67 2.01 7.22
CA SER A 480 -1.76 1.55 8.28
C SER A 480 -2.27 1.78 9.71
N GLY A 481 -3.41 2.47 9.87
CA GLY A 481 -4.03 2.77 11.18
C GLY A 481 -3.37 3.90 11.96
N GLN A 482 -2.59 4.77 11.30
CA GLN A 482 -1.76 5.79 11.96
C GLN A 482 -2.48 7.13 12.09
N PHE A 483 -3.58 7.13 12.83
CA PHE A 483 -4.51 8.28 12.90
C PHE A 483 -3.89 9.53 13.55
N GLU A 484 -3.02 9.36 14.55
CA GLU A 484 -2.33 10.48 15.20
C GLU A 484 -1.38 11.23 14.26
N ALA A 485 -0.67 10.50 13.38
CA ALA A 485 0.20 11.12 12.39
C ALA A 485 -0.61 11.90 11.35
N VAL A 486 -1.73 11.35 10.90
CA VAL A 486 -2.66 12.05 9.99
C VAL A 486 -3.18 13.34 10.64
N ALA A 487 -3.55 13.30 11.92
CA ALA A 487 -3.97 14.49 12.66
C ALA A 487 -2.88 15.58 12.67
N LYS A 488 -1.64 15.20 12.99
CA LYS A 488 -0.50 16.13 13.05
C LYS A 488 -0.17 16.75 11.69
N ILE A 489 -0.22 15.97 10.62
CA ILE A 489 0.18 16.39 9.26
C ILE A 489 -0.88 17.27 8.59
N TYR A 490 -2.17 16.91 8.72
CA TYR A 490 -3.24 17.51 7.92
C TYR A 490 -4.19 18.43 8.70
N PHE A 491 -4.31 18.26 10.03
CA PHE A 491 -5.25 19.05 10.85
C PHE A 491 -4.55 20.05 11.78
N ASP A 492 -3.44 19.65 12.40
CA ASP A 492 -2.74 20.48 13.38
C ASP A 492 -1.68 21.40 12.71
N ALA A 493 -1.43 21.24 11.41
CA ALA A 493 -0.57 22.12 10.63
C ALA A 493 -1.25 23.48 10.39
N GLY A 494 -0.54 24.58 10.66
CA GLY A 494 -1.08 25.94 10.55
C GLY A 494 -1.54 26.37 9.14
N THR A 495 -1.16 25.63 8.10
CA THR A 495 -1.67 25.78 6.73
C THR A 495 -2.28 24.46 6.25
N PRO A 496 -3.53 24.47 5.77
CA PRO A 496 -4.16 23.26 5.24
C PRO A 496 -3.47 22.85 3.94
N ARG A 497 -2.82 21.69 3.96
CA ARG A 497 -2.04 21.13 2.83
C ARG A 497 -2.92 20.48 1.76
N LEU A 498 -4.09 20.02 2.18
CA LEU A 498 -5.18 19.54 1.34
C LEU A 498 -6.46 20.26 1.77
N PRO A 499 -7.42 20.51 0.86
CA PRO A 499 -8.71 21.04 1.24
C PRO A 499 -9.45 20.03 2.14
N VAL A 500 -10.13 20.54 3.17
CA VAL A 500 -10.82 19.70 4.18
C VAL A 500 -11.84 18.76 3.53
N ALA A 501 -12.48 19.17 2.44
CA ALA A 501 -13.41 18.35 1.68
C ALA A 501 -12.74 17.11 1.05
N GLU A 502 -11.51 17.23 0.54
CA GLU A 502 -10.78 16.09 -0.02
C GLU A 502 -10.32 15.14 1.09
N ILE A 503 -9.82 15.68 2.21
CA ILE A 503 -9.47 14.86 3.38
C ILE A 503 -10.69 14.08 3.87
N GLU A 504 -11.85 14.72 3.96
CA GLU A 504 -13.12 14.07 4.33
C GLU A 504 -13.47 12.93 3.36
N THR A 505 -13.33 13.14 2.05
CA THR A 505 -13.59 12.09 1.06
C THR A 505 -12.64 10.89 1.20
N HIS A 506 -11.34 11.13 1.37
CA HIS A 506 -10.35 10.07 1.55
C HIS A 506 -10.55 9.30 2.86
N VAL A 507 -10.89 9.98 3.95
CA VAL A 507 -11.22 9.34 5.22
C VAL A 507 -12.50 8.50 5.08
N ALA A 508 -13.56 9.05 4.48
CA ALA A 508 -14.81 8.31 4.25
C ALA A 508 -14.57 7.06 3.38
N ASP A 509 -13.81 7.19 2.30
CA ASP A 509 -13.44 6.08 1.42
C ASP A 509 -12.60 5.04 2.16
N ALA A 510 -11.64 5.44 2.99
CA ALA A 510 -10.86 4.52 3.82
C ALA A 510 -11.74 3.76 4.81
N ILE A 511 -12.71 4.43 5.46
CA ILE A 511 -13.66 3.79 6.39
C ILE A 511 -14.51 2.78 5.61
N LEU A 512 -15.01 3.15 4.44
CA LEU A 512 -15.82 2.27 3.61
C LEU A 512 -15.01 1.09 3.05
N ARG A 513 -13.74 1.27 2.69
CA ARG A 513 -12.84 0.17 2.29
C ARG A 513 -12.61 -0.81 3.45
N ALA A 514 -12.36 -0.30 4.67
CA ALA A 514 -12.21 -1.15 5.85
C ALA A 514 -13.52 -1.88 6.21
N TYR A 515 -14.66 -1.20 6.06
CA TYR A 515 -15.99 -1.76 6.22
C TYR A 515 -16.28 -2.85 5.20
N ASP A 516 -15.93 -2.63 3.92
CA ASP A 516 -16.19 -3.58 2.84
C ASP A 516 -15.29 -4.84 2.97
N ASN A 517 -14.10 -4.71 3.55
CA ASN A 517 -13.22 -5.85 3.80
C ASN A 517 -13.54 -6.61 5.10
N ALA A 518 -14.51 -6.15 5.89
CA ALA A 518 -14.85 -6.77 7.16
C ALA A 518 -15.54 -8.15 6.96
N ALA A 519 -15.09 -9.14 7.75
CA ALA A 519 -15.67 -10.48 7.72
C ALA A 519 -16.93 -10.63 8.60
N ASP A 520 -17.08 -9.77 9.62
CA ASP A 520 -18.17 -9.79 10.60
C ASP A 520 -18.64 -8.34 10.86
N GLY A 521 -19.91 -8.18 11.23
CA GLY A 521 -20.55 -6.90 11.50
C GLY A 521 -20.38 -6.39 12.93
N ASN A 522 -19.63 -7.07 13.80
CA ASN A 522 -19.44 -6.61 15.18
C ASN A 522 -18.49 -5.40 15.25
N ARG A 523 -18.95 -4.26 15.79
CA ARG A 523 -18.15 -3.03 15.90
C ARG A 523 -17.00 -3.12 16.91
N GLU A 524 -17.12 -3.96 17.95
CA GLU A 524 -16.15 -4.02 19.06
C GLU A 524 -15.08 -5.10 18.85
N ARG A 525 -15.34 -6.07 17.98
CA ARG A 525 -14.47 -7.24 17.73
C ARG A 525 -14.50 -7.62 16.25
N GLY A 526 -13.37 -8.08 15.73
CA GLY A 526 -13.29 -8.59 14.35
C GLY A 526 -13.03 -7.49 13.32
N GLY A 527 -13.41 -7.76 12.07
CA GLY A 527 -13.00 -6.97 10.89
C GLY A 527 -13.59 -5.57 10.80
N LEU A 528 -14.68 -5.26 11.51
CA LEU A 528 -15.32 -3.94 11.50
C LEU A 528 -14.71 -2.96 12.52
N ARG A 529 -13.96 -3.47 13.51
CA ARG A 529 -13.32 -2.65 14.55
C ARG A 529 -12.41 -1.54 13.97
N PRO A 530 -11.52 -1.81 12.99
CA PRO A 530 -10.67 -0.76 12.42
C PRO A 530 -11.47 0.39 11.78
N ALA A 531 -12.57 0.06 11.10
CA ALA A 531 -13.46 1.06 10.51
C ALA A 531 -14.12 1.94 11.59
N TYR A 532 -14.58 1.33 12.69
CA TYR A 532 -15.20 2.06 13.80
C TYR A 532 -14.19 2.90 14.60
N GLU A 533 -12.98 2.40 14.85
CA GLU A 533 -11.91 3.16 15.51
C GLU A 533 -11.52 4.40 14.69
N MET A 534 -11.37 4.23 13.38
CA MET A 534 -11.09 5.33 12.45
C MET A 534 -12.22 6.38 12.46
N LEU A 535 -13.49 5.94 12.38
CA LEU A 535 -14.64 6.83 12.46
C LEU A 535 -14.68 7.60 13.79
N LYS A 536 -14.46 6.91 14.91
CA LYS A 536 -14.47 7.51 16.25
C LYS A 536 -13.40 8.61 16.38
N PHE A 537 -12.20 8.37 15.83
CA PHE A 537 -11.11 9.34 15.88
C PHE A 537 -11.40 10.57 15.01
N PHE A 538 -11.74 10.38 13.73
CA PHE A 538 -11.91 11.49 12.80
C PHE A 538 -13.19 12.30 13.02
N ARG A 539 -14.23 11.71 13.62
CA ARG A 539 -15.45 12.46 14.00
C ARG A 539 -15.17 13.61 14.98
N LEU A 540 -14.17 13.46 15.84
CA LEU A 540 -13.75 14.54 16.76
C LEU A 540 -13.07 15.70 16.04
N LYS A 541 -12.41 15.41 14.91
CA LYS A 541 -11.69 16.40 14.08
C LYS A 541 -12.56 16.98 12.98
N LEU A 542 -13.62 16.27 12.55
CA LEU A 542 -14.56 16.65 11.49
C LEU A 542 -16.02 16.59 12.00
N PRO A 543 -16.45 17.50 12.91
CA PRO A 543 -17.78 17.44 13.51
C PRO A 543 -18.93 17.81 12.57
N GLN A 544 -18.65 18.45 11.43
CA GLN A 544 -19.67 18.95 10.48
C GLN A 544 -19.88 18.03 9.27
N SER A 545 -19.19 16.90 9.18
CA SER A 545 -19.30 15.98 8.05
C SER A 545 -20.58 15.15 8.12
N SER A 546 -21.48 15.33 7.15
CA SER A 546 -22.67 14.47 7.00
C SER A 546 -22.29 13.05 6.57
N LYS A 547 -21.24 12.88 5.74
CA LYS A 547 -20.78 11.57 5.28
C LYS A 547 -20.34 10.67 6.42
N LEU A 548 -19.63 11.22 7.42
CA LEU A 548 -19.21 10.46 8.60
C LEU A 548 -20.40 10.09 9.50
N GLU A 549 -21.44 10.91 9.53
CA GLU A 549 -22.69 10.60 10.23
C GLU A 549 -23.45 9.45 9.55
N ASP A 550 -23.56 9.49 8.21
CA ASP A 550 -24.16 8.41 7.42
C ASP A 550 -23.45 7.07 7.65
N ILE A 551 -22.10 7.08 7.66
CA ILE A 551 -21.30 5.89 7.92
C ILE A 551 -21.47 5.39 9.37
N ASP A 552 -21.65 6.29 10.35
CA ASP A 552 -21.94 5.89 11.74
C ASP A 552 -23.30 5.18 11.84
N HIS A 553 -24.32 5.67 11.14
CA HIS A 553 -25.61 5.01 11.04
C HIS A 553 -25.49 3.64 10.35
N LEU A 554 -24.68 3.53 9.30
CA LEU A 554 -24.40 2.26 8.64
C LEU A 554 -23.72 1.25 9.59
N ILE A 555 -22.68 1.66 10.31
CA ILE A 555 -21.97 0.81 11.27
C ILE A 555 -22.92 0.39 12.40
N LYS A 556 -23.77 1.28 12.92
CA LYS A 556 -24.79 0.96 13.93
C LYS A 556 -25.78 -0.09 13.44
N ALA A 557 -26.30 0.06 12.22
CA ALA A 557 -27.21 -0.93 11.62
C ALA A 557 -26.53 -2.30 11.49
N THR A 558 -25.28 -2.33 11.04
CA THR A 558 -24.54 -3.58 10.80
C THR A 558 -24.19 -4.33 12.08
N HIS A 559 -23.81 -3.59 13.12
CA HIS A 559 -23.59 -4.13 14.45
C HIS A 559 -24.85 -4.78 15.00
N ARG A 560 -26.00 -4.11 14.89
CA ARG A 560 -27.27 -4.66 15.35
C ARG A 560 -27.70 -5.88 14.52
N LEU A 561 -27.52 -5.84 13.20
CA LEU A 561 -27.82 -6.98 12.31
C LEU A 561 -26.93 -8.20 12.60
N SER A 562 -25.68 -8.01 13.03
CA SER A 562 -24.76 -9.11 13.34
C SER A 562 -25.19 -10.01 14.51
N PHE A 563 -26.06 -9.51 15.39
CA PHE A 563 -26.63 -10.34 16.48
C PHE A 563 -27.70 -11.32 16.00
N TYR A 564 -28.20 -11.15 14.77
CA TYR A 564 -29.19 -12.03 14.17
C TYR A 564 -28.51 -13.03 13.23
N ARG A 565 -29.09 -14.23 13.12
CA ARG A 565 -28.61 -15.24 12.16
C ARG A 565 -29.09 -14.84 10.77
N LEU A 566 -28.16 -14.40 9.93
CA LEU A 566 -28.46 -13.92 8.58
C LEU A 566 -27.56 -14.61 7.55
N ASN A 567 -28.16 -15.48 6.74
CA ASN A 567 -27.54 -16.17 5.62
C ASN A 567 -28.20 -15.70 4.31
N LEU A 568 -27.53 -14.87 3.51
CA LEU A 568 -28.16 -14.27 2.31
C LEU A 568 -28.44 -15.28 1.18
N SER A 569 -27.62 -16.33 1.08
CA SER A 569 -27.70 -17.45 0.12
C SER A 569 -26.95 -18.67 0.69
N HIS A 570 -27.08 -19.86 0.08
CA HIS A 570 -26.72 -21.17 0.66
C HIS A 570 -25.32 -21.19 1.33
N GLY A 571 -25.28 -21.12 2.65
CA GLY A 571 -24.07 -21.34 3.47
C GLY A 571 -23.08 -20.19 3.60
N ILE A 572 -23.32 -19.00 3.02
CA ILE A 572 -22.41 -17.84 3.14
C ILE A 572 -22.83 -16.97 4.34
N PRO A 573 -21.96 -16.73 5.33
CA PRO A 573 -22.27 -15.87 6.47
C PRO A 573 -22.43 -14.41 6.06
N PHE A 574 -23.20 -13.67 6.83
CA PHE A 574 -23.40 -12.22 6.66
C PHE A 574 -22.07 -11.46 6.63
N ARG A 575 -21.89 -10.61 5.60
CA ARG A 575 -20.78 -9.66 5.50
C ARG A 575 -21.33 -8.24 5.35
N PRO A 576 -20.71 -7.21 5.96
CA PRO A 576 -21.20 -5.83 5.92
C PRO A 576 -21.37 -5.25 4.50
N VAL A 577 -20.53 -5.65 3.53
CA VAL A 577 -20.68 -5.29 2.09
C VAL A 577 -22.07 -5.60 1.56
N ALA A 578 -22.69 -6.69 2.03
CA ALA A 578 -23.97 -7.14 1.53
C ALA A 578 -25.09 -6.10 1.74
N ILE A 579 -24.97 -5.22 2.74
CA ILE A 579 -25.94 -4.13 2.94
C ILE A 579 -25.82 -3.11 1.81
N ARG A 580 -24.60 -2.70 1.46
CA ARG A 580 -24.35 -1.68 0.44
C ARG A 580 -24.66 -2.12 -0.98
N VAL A 581 -24.59 -3.43 -1.24
CA VAL A 581 -24.88 -4.02 -2.56
C VAL A 581 -26.39 -4.21 -2.79
N GLN A 582 -27.20 -4.28 -1.73
CA GLN A 582 -28.63 -4.49 -1.86
C GLN A 582 -29.37 -3.24 -2.31
N LYS A 583 -30.32 -3.43 -3.26
CA LYS A 583 -31.19 -2.35 -3.74
C LYS A 583 -32.06 -1.77 -2.63
N ASN A 584 -32.66 -2.65 -1.82
CA ASN A 584 -33.51 -2.27 -0.69
C ASN A 584 -32.95 -2.91 0.59
N PRO A 585 -32.28 -2.14 1.46
CA PRO A 585 -31.64 -2.69 2.66
C PRO A 585 -32.66 -3.18 3.71
N ILE A 586 -33.91 -2.68 3.68
CA ILE A 586 -35.00 -3.13 4.57
C ILE A 586 -35.33 -4.62 4.36
N ASN A 587 -35.14 -5.15 3.14
CA ASN A 587 -35.35 -6.57 2.86
C ASN A 587 -34.40 -7.50 3.65
N LEU A 588 -33.30 -6.99 4.20
CA LEU A 588 -32.48 -7.75 5.16
C LEU A 588 -33.27 -8.11 6.41
N VAL A 589 -34.11 -7.20 6.91
CA VAL A 589 -34.95 -7.43 8.08
C VAL A 589 -35.99 -8.52 7.79
N ALA A 590 -36.56 -8.54 6.58
CA ALA A 590 -37.44 -9.62 6.14
C ALA A 590 -36.74 -10.99 6.22
N LYS A 591 -35.49 -11.08 5.72
CA LYS A 591 -34.69 -12.31 5.80
C LYS A 591 -34.35 -12.71 7.23
N VAL A 592 -34.08 -11.74 8.12
CA VAL A 592 -33.88 -12.01 9.56
C VAL A 592 -35.13 -12.65 10.17
N LEU A 593 -36.30 -12.09 9.89
CA LEU A 593 -37.60 -12.59 10.36
C LEU A 593 -38.01 -13.94 9.76
N GLU A 594 -37.46 -14.32 8.61
CA GLU A 594 -37.64 -15.66 8.03
C GLU A 594 -36.72 -16.70 8.68
N GLN A 595 -35.49 -16.33 9.03
CA GLN A 595 -34.46 -17.26 9.51
C GLN A 595 -34.46 -17.44 11.03
N ASP A 596 -34.82 -16.40 11.78
CA ASP A 596 -34.94 -16.47 13.23
C ASP A 596 -36.43 -16.37 13.65
N PRO A 597 -37.07 -17.50 13.99
CA PRO A 597 -38.50 -17.55 14.25
C PRO A 597 -38.93 -16.79 15.50
N LYS A 598 -38.02 -16.30 16.36
CA LYS A 598 -38.35 -15.50 17.55
C LYS A 598 -37.95 -14.03 17.42
N SER A 599 -37.33 -13.62 16.31
CA SER A 599 -36.84 -12.26 16.14
C SER A 599 -37.96 -11.20 16.13
N TYR A 600 -39.19 -11.60 15.78
CA TYR A 600 -40.36 -10.70 15.77
C TYR A 600 -40.68 -10.11 17.15
N THR A 601 -40.27 -10.73 18.26
CA THR A 601 -40.52 -10.19 19.61
C THR A 601 -39.65 -8.97 19.93
N LYS A 602 -38.55 -8.77 19.20
CA LYS A 602 -37.59 -7.67 19.39
C LYS A 602 -37.86 -6.52 18.41
N LEU A 603 -39.11 -6.10 18.32
CA LEU A 603 -39.54 -5.10 17.34
C LEU A 603 -38.75 -3.78 17.46
N ASP A 604 -38.54 -3.26 18.68
CA ASP A 604 -37.84 -1.98 18.86
C ASP A 604 -36.41 -2.02 18.30
N ASP A 605 -35.69 -3.14 18.46
CA ASP A 605 -34.35 -3.33 17.87
C ASP A 605 -34.40 -3.34 16.34
N LEU A 606 -35.41 -4.01 15.75
CA LEU A 606 -35.61 -4.07 14.29
C LEU A 606 -35.97 -2.70 13.70
N LEU A 607 -36.79 -1.92 14.39
CA LEU A 607 -37.13 -0.55 14.00
C LEU A 607 -35.90 0.35 14.04
N GLU A 608 -35.06 0.21 15.07
CA GLU A 608 -33.80 0.95 15.16
C GLU A 608 -32.80 0.58 14.05
N ILE A 609 -32.77 -0.69 13.61
CA ILE A 609 -32.03 -1.11 12.41
C ILE A 609 -32.59 -0.41 11.18
N GLY A 610 -33.91 -0.42 10.98
CA GLY A 610 -34.59 0.25 9.87
C GLY A 610 -34.25 1.74 9.78
N ARG A 611 -34.43 2.47 10.89
CA ARG A 611 -34.07 3.90 11.00
C ARG A 611 -32.62 4.15 10.62
N SER A 612 -31.70 3.32 11.13
CA SER A 612 -30.27 3.46 10.87
C SER A 612 -29.92 3.15 9.41
N LEU A 613 -30.62 2.22 8.75
CA LEU A 613 -30.42 1.92 7.33
C LEU A 613 -30.92 3.05 6.41
N VAL A 614 -32.02 3.72 6.78
CA VAL A 614 -32.53 4.89 6.06
C VAL A 614 -31.59 6.09 6.25
N LEU A 615 -31.16 6.35 7.49
CA LEU A 615 -30.23 7.43 7.83
C LEU A 615 -28.81 7.24 7.26
N ALA A 616 -28.45 6.03 6.83
CA ALA A 616 -27.17 5.76 6.20
C ALA A 616 -27.07 6.24 4.73
N HIS A 617 -28.16 6.82 4.17
CA HIS A 617 -28.23 7.37 2.81
C HIS A 617 -27.56 6.49 1.75
N LEU A 618 -27.77 5.17 1.83
CA LEU A 618 -27.23 4.22 0.87
C LEU A 618 -27.76 4.59 -0.53
N PRO A 619 -26.90 4.67 -1.56
CA PRO A 619 -27.36 5.01 -2.90
C PRO A 619 -28.30 3.91 -3.39
N SER A 620 -29.61 4.13 -3.25
CA SER A 620 -30.61 3.33 -3.93
C SER A 620 -30.32 3.52 -5.42
N ARG A 621 -29.87 2.45 -6.09
CA ARG A 621 -29.52 2.48 -7.52
C ARG A 621 -30.70 2.86 -8.42
N MET A 622 -31.89 3.07 -7.86
CA MET A 622 -33.00 3.74 -8.54
C MET A 622 -32.84 5.24 -8.39
N VAL A 623 -32.23 5.84 -9.40
CA VAL A 623 -32.57 7.18 -9.84
C VAL A 623 -34.09 7.20 -10.07
N THR A 624 -34.82 7.78 -9.14
CA THR A 624 -36.03 8.53 -9.47
C THR A 624 -35.81 9.95 -8.97
N ASP A 625 -35.89 10.86 -9.93
CA ASP A 625 -35.64 12.30 -9.91
C ASP A 625 -36.67 13.07 -9.05
N ASP A 626 -37.27 12.44 -8.04
CA ASP A 626 -38.22 13.09 -7.16
C ASP A 626 -37.47 13.68 -5.97
N ALA A 627 -37.24 14.97 -6.11
CA ALA A 627 -36.76 15.88 -5.09
C ALA A 627 -37.45 15.64 -3.74
N LEU A 628 -36.63 15.46 -2.70
CA LEU A 628 -36.99 15.72 -1.31
C LEU A 628 -38.22 14.96 -0.81
N ASP A 629 -38.18 13.63 -0.77
CA ASP A 629 -38.93 12.96 0.29
C ASP A 629 -38.24 13.32 1.62
N PRO A 630 -38.87 14.11 2.53
CA PRO A 630 -38.24 14.47 3.79
C PRO A 630 -37.81 13.20 4.52
N LEU A 631 -36.59 13.19 5.07
CA LEU A 631 -36.01 12.03 5.78
C LEU A 631 -36.96 11.38 6.80
N GLY A 632 -37.87 12.17 7.37
CA GLY A 632 -38.94 11.68 8.25
C GLY A 632 -39.95 10.76 7.57
N LEU A 633 -40.32 10.98 6.31
CA LEU A 633 -41.21 10.09 5.55
C LEU A 633 -40.52 8.75 5.27
N GLY A 634 -39.24 8.76 4.85
CA GLY A 634 -38.49 7.53 4.63
C GLY A 634 -38.34 6.67 5.90
N GLN A 635 -38.11 7.32 7.05
CA GLN A 635 -38.08 6.63 8.36
C GLN A 635 -39.43 6.04 8.71
N PHE A 636 -40.50 6.82 8.57
CA PHE A 636 -41.86 6.39 8.87
C PHE A 636 -42.29 5.21 7.99
N GLN A 637 -42.00 5.26 6.69
CA GLN A 637 -42.26 4.16 5.75
C GLN A 637 -41.50 2.89 6.14
N ALA A 638 -40.21 3.01 6.48
CA ALA A 638 -39.41 1.87 6.92
C ALA A 638 -39.93 1.26 8.23
N GLU A 639 -40.38 2.08 9.18
CA GLU A 639 -40.99 1.61 10.42
C GLU A 639 -42.30 0.86 10.16
N HIS A 640 -43.16 1.39 9.30
CA HIS A 640 -44.41 0.73 8.90
C HIS A 640 -44.14 -0.60 8.17
N GLU A 641 -43.15 -0.64 7.27
CA GLU A 641 -42.81 -1.86 6.55
C GLU A 641 -42.25 -2.93 7.50
N ILE A 642 -41.36 -2.56 8.43
CA ILE A 642 -40.78 -3.48 9.41
C ILE A 642 -41.83 -4.00 10.39
N THR A 643 -42.74 -3.14 10.86
CA THR A 643 -43.86 -3.57 11.71
C THR A 643 -44.75 -4.56 10.98
N ARG A 644 -45.10 -4.33 9.71
CA ARG A 644 -45.86 -5.29 8.89
C ARG A 644 -45.12 -6.62 8.78
N LEU A 645 -43.83 -6.61 8.46
CA LEU A 645 -43.01 -7.82 8.34
C LEU A 645 -42.96 -8.61 9.67
N ALA A 646 -42.86 -7.91 10.80
CA ALA A 646 -42.88 -8.52 12.13
C ALA A 646 -44.24 -9.15 12.45
N ILE A 647 -45.34 -8.49 12.09
CA ILE A 647 -46.70 -9.05 12.22
C ILE A 647 -46.84 -10.33 11.40
N GLU A 648 -46.40 -10.30 10.13
CA GLU A 648 -46.46 -11.50 9.27
C GLU A 648 -45.59 -12.64 9.80
N ALA A 649 -44.44 -12.34 10.40
CA ALA A 649 -43.60 -13.33 11.06
C ALA A 649 -44.25 -13.93 12.32
N ALA A 650 -44.86 -13.09 13.16
CA ALA A 650 -45.61 -13.53 14.34
C ALA A 650 -46.77 -14.47 13.94
N LEU A 651 -47.54 -14.09 12.92
CA LEU A 651 -48.62 -14.92 12.37
C LEU A 651 -48.09 -16.25 11.80
N ARG A 652 -46.97 -16.25 11.07
CA ARG A 652 -46.31 -17.49 10.60
C ARG A 652 -45.89 -18.42 11.74
N SER A 653 -45.50 -17.85 12.89
CA SER A 653 -45.10 -18.61 14.09
C SER A 653 -46.27 -19.05 15.00
N ASN A 654 -47.52 -18.77 14.61
CA ASN A 654 -48.73 -18.96 15.41
C ASN A 654 -48.86 -18.11 16.68
N ASP A 655 -48.16 -16.98 16.76
CA ASP A 655 -48.25 -16.04 17.88
C ASP A 655 -49.19 -14.87 17.55
N PHE A 656 -50.49 -15.10 17.76
CA PHE A 656 -51.52 -14.11 17.43
C PHE A 656 -51.54 -12.94 18.42
N ASP A 657 -51.23 -13.18 19.70
CA ASP A 657 -51.34 -12.15 20.74
C ASP A 657 -50.31 -11.03 20.53
N THR A 658 -49.08 -11.38 20.13
CA THR A 658 -48.06 -10.38 19.77
C THR A 658 -48.44 -9.60 18.50
N ALA A 659 -48.93 -10.27 17.46
CA ALA A 659 -49.43 -9.64 16.24
C ALA A 659 -50.57 -8.65 16.53
N TYR A 660 -51.54 -9.07 17.35
CA TYR A 660 -52.64 -8.22 17.83
C TYR A 660 -52.08 -7.00 18.57
N SER A 661 -51.15 -7.19 19.52
CA SER A 661 -50.55 -6.09 20.28
C SER A 661 -49.87 -5.06 19.38
N TYR A 662 -49.08 -5.49 18.38
CA TYR A 662 -48.39 -4.60 17.46
C TYR A 662 -49.34 -3.80 16.58
N ILE A 663 -50.39 -4.44 16.07
CA ILE A 663 -51.43 -3.73 15.30
C ILE A 663 -52.16 -2.72 16.19
N THR A 664 -52.49 -3.10 17.43
CA THR A 664 -53.27 -2.22 18.30
C THR A 664 -52.51 -1.03 18.86
N THR A 665 -51.21 -1.17 19.06
CA THR A 665 -50.38 -0.17 19.75
C THR A 665 -49.51 0.66 18.81
N ARG A 666 -49.10 0.12 17.65
CA ARG A 666 -48.12 0.76 16.76
C ARG A 666 -48.68 1.19 15.40
N LEU A 667 -49.72 0.52 14.86
CA LEU A 667 -50.34 0.88 13.58
C LEU A 667 -51.47 1.93 13.72
N SER A 668 -51.53 2.70 14.81
CA SER A 668 -52.57 3.71 15.02
C SER A 668 -52.28 5.01 14.28
N THR A 669 -53.09 5.28 13.24
CA THR A 669 -53.41 6.56 12.58
C THR A 669 -52.49 7.74 12.92
N GLY A 670 -51.27 7.75 12.36
CA GLY A 670 -50.54 8.99 12.13
C GLY A 670 -51.15 9.70 10.93
N THR A 671 -52.03 10.67 11.16
CA THR A 671 -52.58 11.53 10.10
C THR A 671 -51.52 12.51 9.60
N SER A 672 -50.58 12.05 8.77
CA SER A 672 -49.95 12.92 7.78
C SER A 672 -50.82 12.86 6.53
N SER A 673 -51.58 13.93 6.28
CA SER A 673 -52.66 14.03 5.28
C SER A 673 -52.25 13.83 3.82
N ASP A 674 -51.01 13.45 3.54
CA ASP A 674 -50.42 13.30 2.20
C ASP A 674 -49.93 11.87 1.90
N TYR A 675 -50.07 10.93 2.85
CA TYR A 675 -49.56 9.56 2.68
C TYR A 675 -50.69 8.53 2.62
N HIS A 676 -50.74 7.77 1.52
CA HIS A 676 -51.61 6.60 1.39
C HIS A 676 -50.98 5.39 2.10
N ASP A 677 -51.40 5.15 3.33
CA ASP A 677 -50.91 4.02 4.15
C ASP A 677 -51.50 2.67 3.68
N ASP A 678 -50.91 2.12 2.62
CA ASP A 678 -51.28 0.81 2.09
C ASP A 678 -50.77 -0.38 2.91
N ILE A 679 -49.84 -0.13 3.84
CA ILE A 679 -49.15 -1.16 4.61
C ILE A 679 -50.00 -1.57 5.82
N SER A 680 -50.56 -0.59 6.54
CA SER A 680 -51.27 -0.84 7.80
C SER A 680 -52.59 -1.60 7.61
N TRP A 681 -53.38 -1.29 6.58
CA TRP A 681 -54.64 -2.00 6.33
C TRP A 681 -54.39 -3.46 5.90
N ARG A 682 -53.33 -3.71 5.12
CA ARG A 682 -52.92 -5.06 4.70
C ARG A 682 -52.44 -5.90 5.87
N ALA A 683 -51.67 -5.32 6.80
CA ALA A 683 -51.23 -5.99 8.02
C ALA A 683 -52.42 -6.39 8.90
N ALA A 684 -53.36 -5.46 9.11
CA ALA A 684 -54.58 -5.70 9.89
C ALA A 684 -55.48 -6.77 9.24
N TYR A 685 -55.64 -6.72 7.91
CA TYR A 685 -56.40 -7.72 7.17
C TYR A 685 -55.75 -9.12 7.24
N ALA A 686 -54.43 -9.21 7.08
CA ALA A 686 -53.70 -10.47 7.18
C ALA A 686 -53.89 -11.14 8.55
N ALA A 687 -53.84 -10.35 9.64
CA ALA A 687 -54.09 -10.83 10.99
C ALA A 687 -55.56 -11.20 11.25
N GLY A 688 -56.53 -10.46 10.68
CA GLY A 688 -57.96 -10.80 10.78
C GLY A 688 -58.35 -12.05 10.00
N LYS A 689 -57.70 -12.30 8.86
CA LYS A 689 -57.87 -13.52 8.03
C LYS A 689 -57.20 -14.76 8.63
N TYR A 690 -56.22 -14.55 9.52
CA TYR A 690 -55.41 -15.62 10.10
C TYR A 690 -56.27 -16.71 10.78
N ARG A 691 -55.87 -17.97 10.58
CA ARG A 691 -56.44 -19.14 11.25
C ARG A 691 -55.34 -19.86 12.03
N PRO A 692 -55.44 -19.94 13.37
CA PRO A 692 -54.53 -20.70 14.20
C PRO A 692 -54.49 -22.16 13.77
N SER A 693 -53.28 -22.75 13.76
CA SER A 693 -53.11 -24.17 13.49
C SER A 693 -53.73 -25.08 14.56
N ALA A 694 -53.93 -24.57 15.77
CA ALA A 694 -54.58 -25.27 16.87
C ALA A 694 -55.77 -24.44 17.36
N THR A 695 -56.96 -25.03 17.36
CA THR A 695 -58.15 -24.40 17.94
C THR A 695 -58.08 -24.50 19.47
N PRO A 696 -58.35 -23.41 20.21
CA PRO A 696 -58.38 -23.48 21.67
C PRO A 696 -59.48 -24.45 22.14
N LYS A 697 -59.19 -25.22 23.19
CA LYS A 697 -60.08 -26.28 23.70
C LYS A 697 -61.33 -25.74 24.42
N SER A 698 -61.23 -24.54 24.99
CA SER A 698 -62.34 -23.88 25.68
C SER A 698 -63.17 -23.05 24.68
N LEU A 699 -64.50 -23.11 24.81
CA LEU A 699 -65.41 -22.27 24.04
C LEU A 699 -65.16 -20.78 24.27
N ASP A 700 -64.94 -20.36 25.51
CA ASP A 700 -64.69 -18.95 25.84
C ASP A 700 -63.42 -18.43 25.14
N ALA A 701 -62.36 -19.24 25.12
CA ALA A 701 -61.13 -18.89 24.40
C ALA A 701 -61.31 -18.87 22.87
N ARG A 702 -62.20 -19.70 22.30
CA ARG A 702 -62.57 -19.65 20.88
C ARG A 702 -63.29 -18.34 20.56
N ILE A 703 -64.24 -17.94 21.40
CA ILE A 703 -65.04 -16.71 21.26
C ILE A 703 -64.16 -15.47 21.40
N GLU A 704 -63.29 -15.43 22.42
CA GLU A 704 -62.41 -14.29 22.66
C GLU A 704 -61.42 -14.12 21.50
N ASN A 705 -60.82 -15.21 21.01
CA ASN A 705 -59.90 -15.16 19.88
C ASN A 705 -60.60 -14.68 18.60
N LEU A 706 -61.81 -15.18 18.31
CA LEU A 706 -62.55 -14.78 17.12
C LEU A 706 -63.03 -13.31 17.21
N SER A 707 -63.38 -12.85 18.42
CA SER A 707 -63.70 -11.43 18.67
C SER A 707 -62.50 -10.50 18.40
N ARG A 708 -61.29 -10.87 18.85
CA ARG A 708 -60.06 -10.12 18.56
C ARG A 708 -59.78 -10.05 17.06
N ARG A 709 -60.02 -11.13 16.31
CA ARG A 709 -59.87 -11.12 14.83
C ARG A 709 -60.92 -10.26 14.14
N MET A 710 -62.17 -10.29 14.60
CA MET A 710 -63.21 -9.39 14.10
C MET A 710 -62.87 -7.91 14.37
N GLU A 711 -62.26 -7.62 15.52
CA GLU A 711 -61.74 -6.28 15.82
C GLU A 711 -60.66 -5.86 14.82
N LEU A 712 -59.69 -6.72 14.52
CA LEU A 712 -58.65 -6.42 13.54
C LEU A 712 -59.22 -6.21 12.12
N LEU A 713 -60.22 -6.99 11.71
CA LEU A 713 -60.94 -6.75 10.45
C LEU A 713 -61.68 -5.41 10.45
N SER A 714 -62.27 -5.02 11.59
CA SER A 714 -62.90 -3.69 11.71
C SER A 714 -61.88 -2.56 11.57
N ARG A 715 -60.67 -2.73 12.12
CA ARG A 715 -59.57 -1.78 11.93
C ARG A 715 -59.10 -1.73 10.47
N ALA A 716 -59.04 -2.88 9.79
CA ALA A 716 -58.71 -2.93 8.38
C ALA A 716 -59.74 -2.18 7.51
N LEU A 717 -61.03 -2.23 7.83
CA LEU A 717 -62.07 -1.47 7.12
C LEU A 717 -61.92 0.05 7.28
N VAL A 718 -61.43 0.51 8.44
CA VAL A 718 -61.21 1.95 8.69
C VAL A 718 -60.00 2.47 7.91
N LEU A 719 -58.98 1.64 7.74
CA LEU A 719 -57.72 2.02 7.10
C LEU A 719 -57.67 1.76 5.59
N ALA A 720 -58.52 0.87 5.07
CA ALA A 720 -58.49 0.49 3.67
C ALA A 720 -58.94 1.64 2.73
N PRO A 721 -58.27 1.82 1.59
CA PRO A 721 -58.71 2.77 0.57
C PRO A 721 -60.06 2.34 -0.04
N VAL A 722 -60.85 3.32 -0.48
CA VAL A 722 -62.19 3.08 -1.05
C VAL A 722 -62.06 2.31 -2.38
N GLY A 723 -62.48 1.03 -2.44
CA GLY A 723 -62.34 0.20 -3.64
C GLY A 723 -62.52 -1.31 -3.41
N ASP A 724 -61.91 -2.12 -4.29
CA ASP A 724 -62.05 -3.59 -4.37
C ASP A 724 -61.60 -4.33 -3.09
N SER A 725 -60.64 -3.80 -2.34
CA SER A 725 -60.13 -4.37 -1.08
C SER A 725 -61.20 -4.45 0.01
N LEU A 726 -62.16 -3.51 0.00
CA LEU A 726 -63.22 -3.44 1.02
C LEU A 726 -64.21 -4.61 0.88
N ALA A 727 -64.50 -5.04 -0.35
CA ALA A 727 -65.34 -6.20 -0.62
C ALA A 727 -64.72 -7.50 -0.08
N GLU A 728 -63.40 -7.67 -0.21
CA GLU A 728 -62.68 -8.83 0.34
C GLU A 728 -62.69 -8.84 1.86
N ILE A 729 -62.48 -7.67 2.51
CA ILE A 729 -62.50 -7.55 3.97
C ILE A 729 -63.90 -7.87 4.51
N LEU A 730 -64.95 -7.26 3.94
CA LEU A 730 -66.35 -7.52 4.35
C LEU A 730 -66.75 -8.99 4.14
N GLY A 731 -66.28 -9.61 3.06
CA GLY A 731 -66.52 -11.04 2.81
C GLY A 731 -65.91 -11.93 3.90
N THR A 732 -64.71 -11.61 4.38
CA THR A 732 -64.11 -12.33 5.52
C THR A 732 -64.79 -12.02 6.85
N TRP A 733 -65.23 -10.77 7.05
CA TRP A 733 -65.91 -10.36 8.27
C TRP A 733 -67.26 -11.07 8.44
N ARG A 734 -68.06 -11.19 7.37
CA ARG A 734 -69.35 -11.90 7.38
C ARG A 734 -69.18 -13.38 7.75
N ARG A 735 -68.14 -14.05 7.22
CA ARG A 735 -67.85 -15.45 7.57
C ARG A 735 -67.51 -15.61 9.05
N HIS A 736 -66.76 -14.67 9.62
CA HIS A 736 -66.46 -14.69 11.05
C HIS A 736 -67.69 -14.34 11.91
N GLU A 737 -68.60 -13.48 11.42
CA GLU A 737 -69.89 -13.22 12.10
C GLU A 737 -70.77 -14.48 12.17
N GLU A 738 -70.86 -15.22 11.06
CA GLU A 738 -71.55 -16.51 11.00
C GLU A 738 -70.91 -17.54 11.94
N GLU A 739 -69.56 -17.59 12.00
CA GLU A 739 -68.82 -18.46 12.93
C GLU A 739 -69.06 -18.06 14.40
N MET A 740 -69.10 -16.76 14.74
CA MET A 740 -69.48 -16.29 16.09
C MET A 740 -70.89 -16.72 16.47
N ALA A 741 -71.85 -16.62 15.54
CA ALA A 741 -73.23 -16.99 15.79
C ALA A 741 -73.33 -18.50 16.08
N ALA A 742 -72.64 -19.32 15.30
CA ALA A 742 -72.56 -20.76 15.51
C ALA A 742 -71.89 -21.12 16.85
N LEU A 743 -70.78 -20.47 17.23
CA LEU A 743 -70.10 -20.70 18.51
C LEU A 743 -70.97 -20.31 19.72
N ARG A 744 -71.73 -19.22 19.60
CA ARG A 744 -72.68 -18.81 20.65
C ARG A 744 -73.83 -19.79 20.76
N GLU A 745 -74.33 -20.32 19.64
CA GLU A 745 -75.34 -21.37 19.65
C GLU A 745 -74.81 -22.67 20.25
N GLU A 746 -73.57 -23.07 19.93
CA GLU A 746 -72.86 -24.20 20.55
C GLU A 746 -72.75 -24.00 22.07
N GLY A 747 -72.39 -22.80 22.53
CA GLY A 747 -72.36 -22.45 23.96
C GLY A 747 -73.73 -22.55 24.65
N VAL A 748 -74.79 -22.03 24.03
CA VAL A 748 -76.18 -22.18 24.52
C VAL A 748 -76.60 -23.66 24.58
N GLN A 749 -76.19 -24.46 23.59
CA GLN A 749 -76.51 -25.90 23.55
C GLN A 749 -75.73 -26.70 24.60
N GLU A 750 -74.44 -26.40 24.81
CA GLU A 750 -73.66 -27.02 25.89
C GLU A 750 -74.20 -26.65 27.27
N GLU A 751 -74.61 -25.40 27.47
CA GLU A 751 -75.26 -24.97 28.71
C GLU A 751 -76.58 -25.72 28.94
N ARG A 752 -77.49 -25.75 27.95
CA ARG A 752 -78.73 -26.52 28.05
C ARG A 752 -78.50 -28.01 28.26
N ALA A 753 -77.45 -28.58 27.66
CA ALA A 753 -77.08 -29.97 27.87
C ALA A 753 -76.44 -30.21 29.25
N SER A 754 -75.72 -29.23 29.78
CA SER A 754 -75.16 -29.24 31.12
C SER A 754 -76.27 -29.11 32.17
N ASP A 755 -77.24 -28.22 31.94
CA ASP A 755 -78.44 -28.07 32.79
C ASP A 755 -79.29 -29.33 32.75
N ALA A 756 -79.54 -29.91 31.57
CA ALA A 756 -80.26 -31.17 31.46
C ALA A 756 -79.52 -32.35 32.13
N ARG A 757 -78.18 -32.35 32.15
CA ARG A 757 -77.37 -33.33 32.89
C ARG A 757 -77.39 -33.07 34.39
N ALA A 758 -77.32 -31.81 34.82
CA ALA A 758 -77.45 -31.44 36.23
C ALA A 758 -78.84 -31.77 36.79
N ASP A 759 -79.90 -31.54 36.00
CA ASP A 759 -81.28 -31.93 36.28
C ASP A 759 -81.45 -33.47 36.33
N ALA A 760 -80.67 -34.22 35.55
CA ALA A 760 -80.69 -35.69 35.55
C ALA A 760 -79.85 -36.32 36.67
N ASP A 761 -78.75 -35.68 37.10
CA ASP A 761 -77.87 -36.11 38.19
C ASP A 761 -78.34 -35.61 39.58
N LEU A 762 -79.45 -34.86 39.64
CA LEU A 762 -80.16 -34.51 40.87
C LEU A 762 -80.85 -35.77 41.43
N PRO A 763 -80.43 -36.30 42.60
CA PRO A 763 -81.05 -37.48 43.19
C PRO A 763 -82.35 -37.08 43.88
N GLY A 764 -83.48 -37.07 43.16
CA GLY A 764 -84.79 -36.84 43.79
C GLY A 764 -85.91 -36.45 42.83
N ALA A 765 -86.53 -37.43 42.19
CA ALA A 765 -87.80 -37.24 41.50
C ALA A 765 -88.93 -36.88 42.50
N PHE A 766 -89.66 -35.79 42.21
CA PHE A 766 -90.92 -35.31 42.81
C PHE A 766 -91.45 -36.07 44.04
N GLY A 767 -91.18 -35.51 45.23
CA GLY A 767 -91.99 -35.69 46.42
C GLY A 767 -92.50 -34.33 46.89
N LEU A 768 -93.83 -34.14 46.90
CA LEU A 768 -94.46 -32.99 47.55
C LEU A 768 -94.14 -33.07 49.04
N ASP A 769 -93.41 -32.07 49.54
CA ASP A 769 -93.28 -31.59 50.92
C ASP A 769 -91.79 -31.39 51.29
N ASP A 770 -91.25 -30.21 50.97
CA ASP A 770 -90.31 -29.46 51.84
C ASP A 770 -89.87 -28.14 51.20
N ARG A 771 -90.76 -27.15 51.22
CA ARG A 771 -90.49 -25.76 50.76
C ARG A 771 -89.38 -25.04 51.53
N GLU A 772 -89.00 -25.54 52.71
CA GLU A 772 -88.01 -24.90 53.58
C GLU A 772 -86.56 -25.32 53.27
N LEU A 773 -86.34 -26.52 52.71
CA LEU A 773 -85.02 -26.98 52.27
C LEU A 773 -84.63 -26.32 50.92
N ASP A 774 -85.58 -26.14 50.01
CA ASP A 774 -85.39 -25.41 48.74
C ASP A 774 -85.04 -23.93 48.97
N ALA A 775 -85.64 -23.29 49.98
CA ALA A 775 -85.33 -21.91 50.34
C ALA A 775 -83.91 -21.79 50.94
N ALA A 776 -83.46 -22.78 51.71
CA ALA A 776 -82.13 -22.80 52.29
C ALA A 776 -81.04 -23.13 51.24
N GLU A 777 -81.35 -23.97 50.25
CA GLU A 777 -80.43 -24.30 49.16
C GLU A 777 -80.31 -23.15 48.14
N SER A 778 -81.43 -22.50 47.81
CA SER A 778 -81.42 -21.27 46.99
C SER A 778 -80.72 -20.10 47.69
N GLN A 779 -80.84 -19.96 49.02
CA GLN A 779 -80.05 -18.99 49.79
C GLN A 779 -78.56 -19.36 49.85
N ARG A 780 -78.19 -20.64 49.94
CA ARG A 780 -76.78 -21.09 49.84
C ARG A 780 -76.19 -20.87 48.44
N ALA A 781 -77.00 -21.04 47.38
CA ALA A 781 -76.61 -20.74 46.00
C ALA A 781 -76.45 -19.22 45.77
N MET A 782 -77.32 -18.38 46.35
CA MET A 782 -77.17 -16.93 46.34
C MET A 782 -75.96 -16.46 47.17
N ALA A 783 -75.66 -17.10 48.30
CA ALA A 783 -74.49 -16.78 49.12
C ALA A 783 -73.16 -17.12 48.42
N ARG A 784 -73.14 -18.12 47.52
CA ARG A 784 -71.98 -18.43 46.66
C ARG A 784 -71.77 -17.40 45.54
N ARG A 785 -72.83 -16.73 45.07
CA ARG A 785 -72.74 -15.63 44.08
C ARG A 785 -72.24 -14.31 44.67
N ALA A 786 -72.26 -14.15 46.00
CA ALA A 786 -71.89 -12.91 46.69
C ALA A 786 -70.43 -12.86 47.21
N TRP A 787 -69.59 -13.85 46.88
CA TRP A 787 -68.16 -13.83 47.26
C TRP A 787 -67.33 -12.98 46.28
N PRO A 788 -66.60 -11.95 46.74
CA PRO A 788 -65.76 -11.12 45.87
C PRO A 788 -64.57 -11.94 45.37
N GLY A 789 -64.58 -12.30 44.08
CA GLY A 789 -63.50 -13.04 43.43
C GLY A 789 -63.92 -14.33 42.72
N ALA A 790 -65.19 -14.75 42.83
CA ALA A 790 -65.75 -15.80 41.98
C ALA A 790 -66.47 -15.16 40.78
N THR A 791 -65.86 -15.24 39.60
CA THR A 791 -66.52 -14.90 38.33
C THR A 791 -67.76 -15.80 38.15
N PRO A 792 -68.96 -15.24 37.95
CA PRO A 792 -70.11 -16.04 37.56
C PRO A 792 -69.79 -16.66 36.20
N GLY A 793 -69.98 -17.98 36.05
CA GLY A 793 -70.04 -18.58 34.73
C GLY A 793 -71.08 -17.82 33.92
N LEU A 794 -70.69 -17.31 32.75
CA LEU A 794 -71.60 -16.62 31.85
C LEU A 794 -72.67 -17.62 31.43
N SER A 795 -73.91 -17.43 31.91
CA SER A 795 -75.05 -18.12 31.32
C SER A 795 -75.37 -17.45 29.99
N TYR A 796 -75.37 -18.21 28.90
CA TYR A 796 -75.73 -17.78 27.56
C TYR A 796 -77.23 -17.50 27.39
N GLU A 797 -78.06 -17.80 28.41
CA GLU A 797 -79.50 -17.51 28.41
C GLU A 797 -79.89 -16.02 28.55
N GLU A 798 -78.95 -15.10 28.77
CA GLU A 798 -79.26 -13.65 28.88
C GLU A 798 -79.63 -12.99 27.52
N HIS A 799 -79.75 -13.76 26.44
CA HIS A 799 -80.12 -13.30 25.10
C HIS A 799 -81.32 -14.05 24.49
N ALA A 800 -82.48 -13.97 25.15
CA ALA A 800 -83.77 -13.98 24.45
C ALA A 800 -83.87 -12.72 23.54
N PRO A 801 -84.68 -12.71 22.45
CA PRO A 801 -84.69 -11.61 21.49
C PRO A 801 -84.98 -10.27 22.18
N MET A 802 -83.95 -9.44 22.29
CA MET A 802 -84.01 -8.13 22.94
C MET A 802 -85.04 -7.25 22.23
N GLY A 803 -85.89 -6.59 23.02
CA GLY A 803 -86.72 -5.50 22.50
C GLY A 803 -85.84 -4.37 21.94
N LEU A 804 -86.32 -3.69 20.90
CA LEU A 804 -85.62 -2.62 20.16
C LEU A 804 -84.93 -1.56 21.06
N PHE A 805 -85.45 -1.35 22.28
CA PHE A 805 -84.94 -0.38 23.25
C PHE A 805 -83.75 -0.89 24.10
N ASP A 806 -83.65 -2.20 24.37
CA ASP A 806 -82.49 -2.78 25.07
C ASP A 806 -81.30 -2.94 24.12
N VAL A 807 -81.56 -3.19 22.82
CA VAL A 807 -80.55 -3.13 21.76
C VAL A 807 -79.95 -1.73 21.66
N ALA A 808 -80.78 -0.68 21.74
CA ALA A 808 -80.33 0.71 21.72
C ALA A 808 -79.52 1.09 22.98
N LYS A 809 -79.91 0.58 24.16
CA LYS A 809 -79.20 0.82 25.43
C LYS A 809 -77.87 0.06 25.51
N GLY A 810 -77.84 -1.18 25.01
CA GLY A 810 -76.63 -2.00 24.88
C GLY A 810 -75.64 -1.42 23.85
N ALA A 811 -76.14 -0.96 22.70
CA ALA A 811 -75.33 -0.24 21.71
C ALA A 811 -74.78 1.08 22.27
N ALA A 812 -75.58 1.86 23.00
CA ALA A 812 -75.13 3.09 23.64
C ALA A 812 -74.06 2.84 24.74
N SER A 813 -74.14 1.72 25.47
CA SER A 813 -73.12 1.34 26.45
C SER A 813 -71.84 0.81 25.79
N ALA A 814 -71.94 0.06 24.68
CA ALA A 814 -70.80 -0.44 23.93
C ALA A 814 -70.03 0.72 23.27
N LEU A 815 -70.75 1.70 22.72
CA LEU A 815 -70.20 2.94 22.15
C LEU A 815 -69.55 3.85 23.21
N ARG A 816 -70.01 3.80 24.47
CA ARG A 816 -69.38 4.51 25.61
C ARG A 816 -68.10 3.85 26.13
N LYS A 817 -67.93 2.53 25.94
CA LYS A 817 -66.73 1.78 26.35
C LYS A 817 -65.65 1.76 25.27
N SER A 818 -66.00 1.98 24.01
CA SER A 818 -65.03 2.23 22.95
C SER A 818 -64.49 3.65 23.05
N SER A 819 -63.21 3.81 23.35
CA SER A 819 -62.49 5.09 23.42
C SER A 819 -62.31 5.78 22.05
N PHE A 820 -63.13 5.45 21.03
CA PHE A 820 -62.83 5.68 19.62
C PHE A 820 -63.86 6.53 18.85
N PHE A 821 -64.88 7.10 19.52
CA PHE A 821 -65.73 8.14 18.93
C PHE A 821 -65.40 9.50 19.56
N PRO A 822 -64.67 10.39 18.87
CA PRO A 822 -64.49 11.76 19.31
C PRO A 822 -65.72 12.57 18.88
N LEU A 823 -66.83 12.43 19.60
CA LEU A 823 -67.78 13.53 19.68
C LEU A 823 -67.15 14.56 20.63
N GLY A 824 -66.62 15.63 20.05
CA GLY A 824 -65.87 16.67 20.76
C GLY A 824 -66.58 17.16 22.02
N SER A 825 -65.77 17.52 23.02
CA SER A 825 -66.18 17.96 24.36
C SER A 825 -66.92 19.31 24.41
N THR A 826 -67.61 19.70 23.34
CA THR A 826 -68.36 20.96 23.22
C THR A 826 -69.76 20.81 22.60
N GLY A 827 -70.20 19.59 22.30
CA GLY A 827 -71.46 19.35 21.56
C GLY A 827 -72.71 18.93 22.36
N LEU A 828 -72.66 18.87 23.70
CA LEU A 828 -73.79 18.39 24.53
C LEU A 828 -74.14 19.34 25.68
N GLN A 829 -74.42 20.61 25.36
CA GLN A 829 -75.02 21.56 26.31
C GLN A 829 -76.42 22.03 25.92
N ASP A 830 -77.03 21.52 24.84
CA ASP A 830 -78.33 22.03 24.38
C ASP A 830 -79.41 20.96 24.14
N LEU A 831 -79.47 19.95 25.01
CA LEU A 831 -80.64 19.08 25.12
C LEU A 831 -81.07 18.99 26.59
N GLN A 832 -81.80 20.01 27.03
CA GLN A 832 -82.57 19.98 28.28
C GLN A 832 -83.75 19.01 28.12
N ILE A 833 -83.57 17.76 28.53
CA ILE A 833 -84.68 16.87 28.82
C ILE A 833 -85.08 17.12 30.28
N ARG A 834 -86.20 17.81 30.46
CA ARG A 834 -86.84 18.03 31.76
C ARG A 834 -87.44 16.70 32.23
N ASP A 835 -86.78 16.06 33.17
CA ASP A 835 -87.37 15.01 33.99
C ASP A 835 -88.35 15.64 34.99
N ALA A 836 -89.62 15.24 34.91
CA ALA A 836 -90.62 15.58 35.90
C ALA A 836 -91.45 14.36 36.30
N ALA A 837 -91.50 14.18 37.63
CA ALA A 837 -92.45 13.44 38.45
C ALA A 837 -91.95 12.02 38.90
N MET A 838 -91.97 11.65 40.19
CA MET A 838 -92.77 12.18 41.31
C MET A 838 -92.11 11.98 42.69
N SER A 839 -92.33 12.97 43.56
CA SER A 839 -92.63 12.74 44.98
C SER A 839 -93.84 13.60 45.35
N SER A 840 -94.76 12.98 46.07
CA SER A 840 -96.10 13.37 46.51
C SER A 840 -96.19 14.68 47.31
N THR A 841 -97.31 15.43 47.18
CA THR A 841 -98.34 15.60 48.23
C THR A 841 -99.54 16.49 47.83
N GLN A 842 -100.73 16.02 48.23
CA GLN A 842 -101.92 16.73 48.75
C GLN A 842 -102.81 17.70 47.91
N HIS A 843 -104.07 17.25 47.81
CA HIS A 843 -105.36 17.92 48.13
C HIS A 843 -105.96 19.08 47.30
N GLY A 844 -107.29 18.96 47.10
CA GLY A 844 -108.27 20.04 46.92
C GLY A 844 -108.82 20.17 45.49
N PHE A 845 -109.89 19.47 45.13
CA PHE A 845 -111.32 19.90 45.15
C PHE A 845 -111.72 20.92 44.06
N ASP A 846 -112.92 20.65 43.51
CA ASP A 846 -113.72 21.39 42.53
C ASP A 846 -113.36 21.33 41.02
N VAL A 847 -114.29 21.21 40.07
CA VAL A 847 -115.67 20.70 39.94
C VAL A 847 -116.09 21.11 38.52
N ARG A 848 -116.80 20.22 37.80
CA ARG A 848 -117.66 20.49 36.61
C ARG A 848 -116.98 20.93 35.29
N ASP A 849 -117.47 20.56 34.11
CA ASP A 849 -118.64 19.77 33.72
C ASP A 849 -118.50 19.34 32.25
N SER A 850 -119.37 18.41 31.87
CA SER A 850 -119.83 18.11 30.50
C SER A 850 -119.17 16.92 29.78
N ALA A 851 -119.54 15.73 30.25
CA ALA A 851 -119.98 14.63 29.38
C ALA A 851 -121.33 15.02 28.69
N PRO A 852 -122.06 14.18 27.93
CA PRO A 852 -121.83 12.78 27.60
C PRO A 852 -122.20 12.36 26.15
N GLY A 853 -121.88 11.12 25.80
CA GLY A 853 -122.38 10.43 24.61
C GLY A 853 -121.89 8.99 24.52
N SER A 854 -122.30 8.16 25.48
CA SER A 854 -122.04 6.70 25.56
C SER A 854 -123.13 5.89 24.80
N PRO A 855 -123.22 4.55 24.94
CA PRO A 855 -122.51 3.43 24.29
C PRO A 855 -123.60 2.51 23.59
N PRO A 856 -123.57 1.14 23.48
CA PRO A 856 -122.56 0.12 23.81
C PRO A 856 -122.42 -1.07 22.81
N THR A 857 -121.55 -2.02 23.20
CA THR A 857 -121.42 -3.44 22.79
C THR A 857 -120.77 -3.68 21.41
N GLY A 858 -119.83 -4.60 21.20
CA GLY A 858 -119.20 -5.62 22.04
C GLY A 858 -118.32 -6.48 21.13
N GLU A 859 -117.42 -7.23 21.76
CA GLU A 859 -116.72 -8.42 21.25
C GLU A 859 -115.31 -8.27 20.64
N ARG A 860 -114.41 -9.04 21.26
CA ARG A 860 -112.97 -9.13 21.06
C ARG A 860 -112.64 -10.24 20.08
N VAL A 861 -111.72 -10.00 19.16
CA VAL A 861 -110.88 -11.04 18.53
C VAL A 861 -109.41 -10.64 18.67
N ARG A 862 -108.57 -11.58 19.11
CA ARG A 862 -107.15 -11.41 19.44
C ARG A 862 -106.31 -11.29 18.16
N LYS A 863 -105.64 -10.15 17.99
CA LYS A 863 -104.64 -9.88 16.94
C LYS A 863 -103.28 -10.54 17.26
N ARG A 864 -103.24 -11.86 17.44
CA ARG A 864 -101.98 -12.62 17.62
C ARG A 864 -101.59 -13.45 16.38
N ASP A 865 -102.53 -13.74 15.48
CA ASP A 865 -102.30 -14.65 14.35
C ASP A 865 -102.28 -13.98 12.95
N GLN A 866 -101.97 -12.68 12.87
CA GLN A 866 -101.88 -11.98 11.57
C GLN A 866 -100.53 -11.30 11.31
N VAL A 867 -99.51 -11.51 12.16
CA VAL A 867 -98.17 -10.91 11.97
C VAL A 867 -97.04 -11.95 11.87
N THR A 868 -97.38 -13.24 11.78
CA THR A 868 -96.40 -14.34 11.73
C THR A 868 -95.98 -14.78 10.33
N ASN A 869 -96.62 -14.31 9.25
CA ASN A 869 -96.29 -14.71 7.87
C ASN A 869 -95.66 -13.62 6.99
N MET A 870 -95.13 -12.54 7.58
CA MET A 870 -94.51 -11.46 6.80
C MET A 870 -93.19 -10.92 7.39
N VAL A 871 -92.63 -11.56 8.42
CA VAL A 871 -91.42 -11.10 9.13
C VAL A 871 -90.32 -12.19 9.22
N THR A 872 -90.52 -13.35 8.59
CA THR A 872 -89.57 -14.47 8.62
C THR A 872 -88.47 -14.43 7.54
N SER A 873 -88.36 -13.35 6.76
CA SER A 873 -87.33 -13.25 5.70
C SER A 873 -86.43 -12.01 5.77
N GLY A 874 -86.42 -11.24 6.87
CA GLY A 874 -85.77 -9.91 6.86
C GLY A 874 -85.08 -9.42 8.13
N ILE A 875 -84.93 -10.20 9.19
CA ILE A 875 -84.31 -9.73 10.45
C ILE A 875 -83.28 -10.73 11.00
N VAL A 876 -82.38 -11.20 10.12
CA VAL A 876 -81.14 -11.84 10.53
C VAL A 876 -79.99 -11.03 9.94
N SER A 877 -79.04 -10.66 10.80
CA SER A 877 -77.81 -9.90 10.53
C SER A 877 -77.94 -8.36 10.56
N GLY A 878 -77.25 -7.77 11.54
CA GLY A 878 -77.15 -6.33 11.76
C GLY A 878 -76.16 -5.65 10.80
N MET A 879 -76.31 -4.33 10.68
CA MET A 879 -75.48 -3.33 9.95
C MET A 879 -75.14 -3.57 8.46
N GLY A 880 -75.16 -4.78 7.92
CA GLY A 880 -74.78 -5.08 6.53
C GLY A 880 -75.75 -4.53 5.46
N TRP A 881 -77.03 -4.38 5.80
CA TRP A 881 -78.02 -3.76 4.91
C TRP A 881 -77.88 -2.23 4.80
N VAL A 882 -77.26 -1.58 5.79
CA VAL A 882 -77.09 -0.12 5.83
C VAL A 882 -75.97 0.35 4.89
N LEU A 883 -75.09 -0.57 4.44
CA LEU A 883 -73.94 -0.26 3.58
C LEU A 883 -74.06 -0.82 2.14
N GLY A 884 -75.24 -1.29 1.73
CA GLY A 884 -75.58 -1.45 0.31
C GLY A 884 -74.93 -2.62 -0.45
N ALA A 885 -74.62 -3.75 0.18
CA ALA A 885 -74.11 -4.93 -0.51
C ALA A 885 -75.18 -6.03 -0.66
N GLN A 886 -75.79 -6.16 -1.85
CA GLN A 886 -76.67 -7.28 -2.20
C GLN A 886 -75.86 -8.51 -2.66
N ALA A 887 -76.39 -9.71 -2.35
CA ALA A 887 -75.79 -10.99 -2.72
C ALA A 887 -76.04 -11.33 -4.20
N GLN A 888 -75.01 -11.83 -4.88
CA GLN A 888 -75.13 -12.37 -6.24
C GLN A 888 -75.12 -13.89 -6.15
N ASP A 889 -76.24 -14.51 -6.55
CA ASP A 889 -76.47 -15.95 -6.48
C ASP A 889 -75.54 -16.75 -7.40
N ARG A 890 -75.02 -17.85 -6.84
CA ARG A 890 -74.46 -18.99 -7.56
C ARG A 890 -75.58 -19.66 -8.36
N ASN A 891 -75.38 -19.86 -9.66
CA ASN A 891 -76.10 -20.88 -10.41
C ASN A 891 -75.13 -21.81 -11.14
N ASP A 892 -75.26 -23.08 -10.80
CA ASP A 892 -74.69 -24.24 -11.49
C ASP A 892 -75.31 -24.38 -12.89
N PHE A 893 -74.49 -24.63 -13.90
CA PHE A 893 -74.93 -25.27 -15.15
C PHE A 893 -73.88 -26.31 -15.58
N LYS A 894 -74.27 -27.59 -15.57
CA LYS A 894 -73.55 -28.69 -16.19
C LYS A 894 -74.42 -29.40 -17.23
N SER A 895 -73.78 -29.60 -18.39
CA SER A 895 -73.92 -30.67 -19.41
C SER A 895 -75.15 -30.79 -20.31
N ASN A 896 -74.97 -30.48 -21.61
CA ASN A 896 -74.90 -31.40 -22.77
C ASN A 896 -74.79 -30.54 -24.05
N GLY A 897 -74.06 -30.84 -25.13
CA GLY A 897 -73.37 -32.04 -25.57
C GLY A 897 -72.38 -31.75 -26.72
N LYS A 898 -71.81 -32.84 -27.24
CA LYS A 898 -70.57 -33.03 -28.01
C LYS A 898 -70.52 -32.51 -29.48
N SER A 899 -69.27 -32.49 -29.96
CA SER A 899 -68.74 -32.74 -31.32
C SER A 899 -68.64 -31.51 -32.26
N HIS A 900 -67.62 -31.31 -33.09
CA HIS A 900 -66.44 -32.11 -33.48
C HIS A 900 -65.37 -31.14 -34.04
N ASP A 901 -64.09 -31.48 -33.84
CA ASP A 901 -62.92 -30.93 -34.56
C ASP A 901 -63.04 -31.10 -36.09
N GLU A 902 -62.56 -30.11 -36.86
CA GLU A 902 -61.66 -30.34 -37.99
C GLU A 902 -60.85 -29.06 -38.33
N GLN A 903 -59.52 -29.23 -38.27
CA GLN A 903 -58.39 -28.36 -38.65
C GLN A 903 -58.21 -28.34 -40.20
N PRO A 904 -57.09 -27.85 -40.81
CA PRO A 904 -56.11 -26.78 -40.49
C PRO A 904 -55.67 -25.92 -41.71
N SER A 905 -54.90 -24.84 -41.50
CA SER A 905 -53.68 -24.44 -42.27
C SER A 905 -53.22 -23.03 -41.82
N SER A 906 -52.03 -22.83 -41.23
CA SER A 906 -50.73 -22.52 -41.89
C SER A 906 -50.84 -21.30 -42.84
N ARG A 907 -50.05 -20.21 -42.79
CA ARG A 907 -48.64 -19.97 -42.39
C ARG A 907 -48.33 -18.46 -42.56
N GLY A 908 -47.27 -17.99 -41.87
CA GLY A 908 -46.35 -16.91 -42.29
C GLY A 908 -46.79 -15.47 -41.98
N ASP A 909 -45.93 -14.53 -41.61
CA ASP A 909 -44.47 -14.50 -41.46
C ASP A 909 -44.08 -13.17 -40.76
N HIS A 910 -42.92 -13.19 -40.08
CA HIS A 910 -41.95 -12.10 -39.82
C HIS A 910 -42.44 -10.77 -39.19
N SER A 911 -41.82 -10.18 -38.15
CA SER A 911 -40.42 -10.12 -37.72
C SER A 911 -40.31 -9.86 -36.23
#